data_AF-A0A2M7L1B5-F1
#
_entry.id   AF-A0A2M7L1B5-F1
#
_cell.length_a   1.000
_cell.length_b   1.000
_cell.length_c   1.000
_cell.angle_alpha   90.00
_cell.angle_beta   90.00
_cell.angle_gamma   90.00
#
_symmetry.space_group_name_H-M   'P 1'
#
loop_
_entity.id
_entity.type
_entity.pdbx_description
1 polymer ?
#
loop_
_entity_poly.entity_id
_entity_poly.type
_entity_poly.pdbx_seq_one_letter_code
_entity_poly.pdbx_strand_id
1 'polypeptide(L)'
;MTSRFQFAATLLALSTVLPLASAQPPMVYSPAAVVEQFFECARTREFAKLSEICTPESLQSARLPGFPKGAGEDVGMLFIASLLYPTDSFSIDAGNLRIEGDTATVPVSKVLRMARDFAVRKVGRQWKIDMLATLPAVTTKLDDPQALLREYGERLKGKRILPQMELLSAETMTMLNQGGLLEQRGEGNFDFIADFLMLLNCPEGTEVKCGEARVTGDTAVVPVVKTVPFSGTLVMRNEGDNGWRIDLMQSAVKSGAFPPEIVEMLRQHAAQTVCANNLKQVLLAVHMYAQDHNGTFPNSERWTDDLLPYAKDEQLFRCPAHPETRCGYALNTRFAGKALAGIENPAGAVLAFESTAGKWNGADGGTSLAENHNGGAMVGFADGHVQWMTLDMAKEALGLTKPEARVMPDPNAFDDYVAAGKLAKDAGGSKEAYQEKTPLETQRAVVATCAPALARLREGFGKEFMNPEVRSFDVPFPQLADFRDLARVLLVEAKLAEREGRLGDAVNSYLDMLRLATDVPRGGPLIHSLVGATIQSMALRDLVVLAPKLDEQTAGGALSRLAALERSAVPFWQTLSEEFRASRVGLLEQGGETVKQLQADAGAPAPAGNVVMQRALMHIEAFYEAAAAEAHKPYYARREVPLPDDPLAKQLLPMVARASLTHAVGDARRLLAVATIALRAYEQRTGKFPPDLKALQAAKLLPSLPADPFHDGQLAYRSTAEGYLLYSFGPDGDDDGGKALEYKDAKGANADGDLLPG
;
A
#
# COMPACT_ATOMS: atom_id res chain seq x y z
N MET A 1 -25.04 -24.68 28.24
CA MET A 1 -23.94 -25.66 28.11
C MET A 1 -23.88 -26.12 26.66
N THR A 2 -22.79 -25.76 25.98
CA THR A 2 -22.10 -26.56 24.94
C THR A 2 -22.95 -27.45 24.03
N SER A 3 -23.14 -27.04 22.78
CA SER A 3 -22.39 -27.61 21.64
C SER A 3 -22.98 -27.09 20.32
N ARG A 4 -22.34 -26.03 19.80
CA ARG A 4 -22.41 -25.63 18.40
C ARG A 4 -21.47 -26.57 17.63
N PHE A 5 -21.98 -27.66 17.08
CA PHE A 5 -21.32 -28.40 16.00
C PHE A 5 -22.42 -29.15 15.22
N GLN A 6 -22.36 -29.07 13.89
CA GLN A 6 -23.23 -29.72 12.89
C GLN A 6 -24.61 -29.10 12.64
N PHE A 7 -24.63 -27.90 12.04
CA PHE A 7 -25.69 -27.48 11.10
C PHE A 7 -25.13 -26.37 10.18
N ALA A 8 -24.28 -26.76 9.24
CA ALA A 8 -23.83 -25.89 8.14
C ALA A 8 -23.49 -26.73 6.89
N ALA A 9 -24.34 -27.72 6.62
CA ALA A 9 -24.40 -28.43 5.35
C ALA A 9 -25.86 -28.31 4.86
N THR A 10 -26.01 -27.81 3.63
CA THR A 10 -27.26 -27.74 2.86
C THR A 10 -28.15 -26.51 3.06
N LEU A 11 -27.61 -25.32 2.71
CA LEU A 11 -28.37 -24.18 2.15
C LEU A 11 -27.42 -23.20 1.43
N LEU A 12 -26.53 -23.75 0.59
CA LEU A 12 -25.65 -23.02 -0.32
C LEU A 12 -26.00 -23.42 -1.77
N ALA A 13 -27.23 -23.09 -2.15
CA ALA A 13 -27.71 -23.14 -3.53
C ALA A 13 -28.89 -22.16 -3.66
N LEU A 14 -28.60 -20.86 -3.81
CA LEU A 14 -29.40 -19.86 -4.55
C LEU A 14 -28.77 -18.45 -4.42
N SER A 15 -27.67 -18.26 -5.13
CA SER A 15 -27.26 -17.00 -5.78
C SER A 15 -26.11 -17.34 -6.74
N THR A 16 -26.37 -18.08 -7.81
CA THR A 16 -26.45 -17.49 -9.16
C THR A 16 -25.59 -16.24 -9.30
N VAL A 17 -24.31 -16.55 -9.50
CA VAL A 17 -23.30 -15.78 -10.22
C VAL A 17 -23.90 -15.13 -11.48
N LEU A 18 -23.91 -13.80 -11.48
CA LEU A 18 -23.88 -12.90 -12.65
C LEU A 18 -23.56 -11.49 -12.09
N PRO A 19 -22.93 -10.61 -12.87
CA PRO A 19 -21.48 -10.41 -12.91
C PRO A 19 -21.07 -9.10 -12.21
N LEU A 20 -19.88 -9.08 -11.60
CA LEU A 20 -19.17 -7.81 -11.39
C LEU A 20 -18.73 -7.30 -12.75
N ALA A 21 -19.60 -6.50 -13.37
CA ALA A 21 -19.24 -5.66 -14.49
C ALA A 21 -18.26 -4.59 -13.98
N SER A 22 -16.96 -4.79 -14.20
CA SER A 22 -16.02 -3.68 -14.27
C SER A 22 -16.34 -2.88 -15.54
N ALA A 23 -17.18 -1.86 -15.40
CA ALA A 23 -17.36 -0.89 -16.47
C ALA A 23 -16.22 0.15 -16.42
N GLN A 24 -14.99 -0.28 -16.72
CA GLN A 24 -14.12 0.59 -17.52
C GLN A 24 -14.61 0.41 -18.97
N PRO A 25 -14.83 1.48 -19.76
CA PRO A 25 -14.98 1.27 -21.19
C PRO A 25 -13.69 0.57 -21.65
N PRO A 26 -13.76 -0.55 -22.36
CA PRO A 26 -12.56 -1.21 -22.83
C PRO A 26 -11.86 -0.20 -23.75
N MET A 27 -10.70 0.31 -23.33
CA MET A 27 -9.84 1.06 -24.23
C MET A 27 -9.63 0.15 -25.43
N VAL A 28 -10.18 0.54 -26.58
CA VAL A 28 -9.89 -0.12 -27.84
C VAL A 28 -8.49 0.35 -28.19
N TYR A 29 -7.49 -0.35 -27.68
CA TYR A 29 -6.11 -0.12 -28.07
C TYR A 29 -6.04 -0.22 -29.60
N SER A 30 -5.42 0.75 -30.26
CA SER A 30 -5.09 0.58 -31.66
C SER A 30 -4.19 -0.66 -31.82
N PRO A 31 -4.14 -1.29 -33.01
CA PRO A 31 -3.18 -2.36 -33.29
C PRO A 31 -1.76 -2.08 -32.79
N ALA A 32 -1.29 -0.83 -32.94
CA ALA A 32 0.01 -0.41 -32.43
C ALA A 32 0.04 -0.33 -30.89
N ALA A 33 -0.98 0.26 -30.26
CA ALA A 33 -1.01 0.43 -28.81
C ALA A 33 -1.06 -0.90 -28.04
N VAL A 34 -1.70 -1.94 -28.59
CA VAL A 34 -1.68 -3.28 -27.94
C VAL A 34 -0.29 -3.93 -28.04
N VAL A 35 0.47 -3.65 -29.11
CA VAL A 35 1.87 -4.10 -29.24
C VAL A 35 2.80 -3.34 -28.30
N GLU A 36 2.60 -2.03 -28.11
CA GLU A 36 3.36 -1.25 -27.11
C GLU A 36 3.09 -1.74 -25.69
N GLN A 37 1.82 -1.98 -25.36
CA GLN A 37 1.42 -2.52 -24.07
C GLN A 37 1.99 -3.92 -23.84
N PHE A 38 2.08 -4.75 -24.89
CA PHE A 38 2.72 -6.07 -24.81
C PHE A 38 4.20 -5.96 -24.43
N PHE A 39 4.95 -5.05 -25.06
CA PHE A 39 6.35 -4.81 -24.70
C PHE A 39 6.50 -4.21 -23.30
N GLU A 40 5.60 -3.31 -22.90
CA GLU A 40 5.63 -2.68 -21.59
C GLU A 40 5.36 -3.70 -20.47
N CYS A 41 4.31 -4.54 -20.60
CA CYS A 41 4.02 -5.59 -19.63
C CYS A 41 5.15 -6.65 -19.58
N ALA A 42 5.80 -6.96 -20.71
CA ALA A 42 6.96 -7.84 -20.73
C ALA A 42 8.18 -7.21 -20.02
N ARG A 43 8.39 -5.89 -20.17
CA ARG A 43 9.46 -5.13 -19.51
C ARG A 43 9.25 -5.03 -18.00
N THR A 44 8.02 -4.76 -17.56
CA THR A 44 7.66 -4.57 -16.15
C THR A 44 7.32 -5.87 -15.41
N ARG A 45 7.36 -7.00 -16.10
CA ARG A 45 7.07 -8.35 -15.54
C ARG A 45 5.66 -8.50 -14.99
N GLU A 46 4.70 -7.77 -15.56
CA GLU A 46 3.28 -7.85 -15.20
C GLU A 46 2.56 -9.00 -15.94
N PHE A 47 2.97 -10.24 -15.66
CA PHE A 47 2.59 -11.42 -16.45
C PHE A 47 1.09 -11.74 -16.47
N ALA A 48 0.37 -11.41 -15.39
CA ALA A 48 -1.09 -11.54 -15.37
C ALA A 48 -1.76 -10.71 -16.47
N LYS A 49 -1.23 -9.51 -16.77
CA LYS A 49 -1.76 -8.62 -17.81
C LYS A 49 -1.39 -9.09 -19.22
N LEU A 50 -0.29 -9.84 -19.40
CA LEU A 50 0.08 -10.43 -20.68
C LEU A 50 -0.96 -11.45 -21.18
N SER A 51 -1.57 -12.21 -20.26
CA SER A 51 -2.66 -13.14 -20.57
C SER A 51 -3.92 -12.43 -21.09
N GLU A 52 -4.18 -11.21 -20.62
CA GLU A 52 -5.36 -10.43 -21.01
C GLU A 52 -5.23 -9.81 -22.41
N ILE A 53 -4.00 -9.50 -22.85
CA ILE A 53 -3.72 -8.84 -24.14
C ILE A 53 -3.43 -9.79 -25.30
N CYS A 54 -3.29 -11.10 -25.05
CA CYS A 54 -3.11 -12.11 -26.09
C CYS A 54 -4.41 -12.84 -26.45
N THR A 55 -4.49 -13.39 -27.66
CA THR A 55 -5.67 -14.17 -28.07
C THR A 55 -5.82 -15.46 -27.23
N PRO A 56 -7.04 -15.87 -26.85
CA PRO A 56 -7.25 -17.12 -26.10
C PRO A 56 -6.64 -18.36 -26.77
N GLU A 57 -6.61 -18.39 -28.10
CA GLU A 57 -6.00 -19.49 -28.86
C GLU A 57 -4.47 -19.51 -28.74
N SER A 58 -3.84 -18.34 -28.63
CA SER A 58 -2.40 -18.24 -28.31
C SER A 58 -2.10 -18.80 -26.90
N LEU A 59 -3.00 -18.59 -25.95
CA LEU A 59 -2.85 -19.09 -24.56
C LEU A 59 -3.06 -20.60 -24.48
N GLN A 60 -4.00 -21.15 -25.26
CA GLN A 60 -4.28 -22.60 -25.26
C GLN A 60 -3.22 -23.42 -25.99
N SER A 61 -2.61 -22.87 -27.04
CA SER A 61 -1.58 -23.54 -27.86
C SER A 61 -0.18 -23.51 -27.24
N ALA A 62 0.08 -22.64 -26.25
CA ALA A 62 1.32 -22.62 -25.48
C ALA A 62 1.49 -23.84 -24.53
N ARG A 63 0.57 -24.82 -24.58
CA ARG A 63 0.70 -26.14 -23.94
C ARG A 63 1.68 -27.02 -24.74
N LEU A 64 2.98 -26.88 -24.47
CA LEU A 64 4.01 -27.73 -25.07
C LEU A 64 3.82 -29.22 -24.67
N PRO A 65 4.06 -30.21 -25.56
CA PRO A 65 3.98 -31.62 -25.21
C PRO A 65 5.07 -31.99 -24.20
N GLY A 66 4.69 -32.49 -23.01
CA GLY A 66 5.63 -32.96 -21.97
C GLY A 66 5.46 -32.35 -20.58
N PHE A 67 4.61 -31.34 -20.40
CA PHE A 67 4.29 -30.77 -19.08
C PHE A 67 3.11 -31.49 -18.40
N PRO A 68 3.14 -31.73 -17.06
CA PRO A 68 2.03 -32.36 -16.35
C PRO A 68 0.79 -31.44 -16.30
N LYS A 69 -0.41 -32.05 -16.35
CA LYS A 69 -1.70 -31.34 -16.23
C LYS A 69 -1.78 -30.62 -14.88
N GLY A 70 -1.69 -29.28 -14.89
CA GLY A 70 -1.87 -28.43 -13.70
C GLY A 70 -0.92 -27.23 -13.57
N ALA A 71 0.16 -27.16 -14.36
CA ALA A 71 0.96 -25.94 -14.47
C ALA A 71 0.24 -24.93 -15.38
N GLY A 72 -0.17 -23.79 -14.82
CA GLY A 72 -1.12 -22.84 -15.41
C GLY A 72 -0.66 -22.13 -16.69
N GLU A 73 -1.63 -21.44 -17.30
CA GLU A 73 -1.52 -20.64 -18.54
C GLU A 73 -0.37 -19.61 -18.54
N ASP A 74 0.15 -19.26 -17.36
CA ASP A 74 1.24 -18.32 -17.15
C ASP A 74 2.61 -18.81 -17.66
N VAL A 75 2.88 -20.12 -17.63
CA VAL A 75 4.22 -20.68 -17.96
C VAL A 75 4.49 -20.69 -19.46
N GLY A 76 3.47 -20.93 -20.29
CA GLY A 76 3.57 -20.87 -21.75
C GLY A 76 3.77 -19.44 -22.26
N MET A 77 3.18 -18.47 -21.56
CA MET A 77 3.34 -17.04 -21.85
C MET A 77 4.72 -16.51 -21.46
N LEU A 78 5.30 -17.01 -20.37
CA LEU A 78 6.69 -16.75 -19.99
C LEU A 78 7.66 -17.18 -21.08
N PHE A 79 7.48 -18.38 -21.65
CA PHE A 79 8.30 -18.87 -22.76
C PHE A 79 8.22 -17.95 -23.99
N ILE A 80 7.02 -17.57 -24.41
CA ILE A 80 6.80 -16.73 -25.61
C ILE A 80 7.30 -15.29 -25.41
N ALA A 81 7.07 -14.69 -24.24
CA ALA A 81 7.58 -13.35 -23.91
C ALA A 81 9.12 -13.34 -23.79
N SER A 82 9.71 -14.42 -23.30
CA SER A 82 11.17 -14.55 -23.17
C SER A 82 11.89 -14.66 -24.53
N LEU A 83 11.24 -15.27 -25.54
CA LEU A 83 11.74 -15.34 -26.92
C LEU A 83 11.73 -13.97 -27.63
N LEU A 84 10.97 -13.01 -27.12
CA LEU A 84 10.76 -11.68 -27.68
C LEU A 84 11.41 -10.55 -26.86
N TYR A 85 12.32 -10.90 -25.94
CA TYR A 85 13.00 -9.95 -25.04
C TYR A 85 13.39 -8.66 -25.79
N PRO A 86 12.75 -7.52 -25.48
CA PRO A 86 13.08 -6.29 -26.19
C PRO A 86 14.48 -5.87 -25.77
N THR A 87 15.36 -5.65 -26.75
CA THR A 87 16.51 -4.77 -26.52
C THR A 87 15.99 -3.39 -26.10
N ASP A 88 16.74 -2.63 -25.31
CA ASP A 88 16.36 -1.32 -24.73
C ASP A 88 15.87 -0.23 -25.73
N SER A 89 15.72 -0.55 -27.02
CA SER A 89 15.07 0.28 -28.02
C SER A 89 14.30 -0.57 -29.05
N PHE A 90 12.97 -0.42 -29.08
CA PHE A 90 12.11 -0.81 -30.21
C PHE A 90 11.34 0.43 -30.70
N SER A 91 10.92 0.42 -31.97
CA SER A 91 9.98 1.44 -32.47
C SER A 91 8.95 0.82 -33.40
N ILE A 92 7.70 1.26 -33.29
CA ILE A 92 6.63 0.87 -34.20
C ILE A 92 6.67 1.78 -35.41
N ASP A 93 6.76 1.19 -36.60
CA ASP A 93 6.64 1.93 -37.85
C ASP A 93 5.15 2.11 -38.20
N ALA A 94 4.53 3.07 -37.52
CA ALA A 94 3.10 3.37 -37.68
C ALA A 94 2.72 3.75 -39.13
N GLY A 95 3.68 4.20 -39.95
CA GLY A 95 3.47 4.53 -41.36
C GLY A 95 3.26 3.31 -42.27
N ASN A 96 3.67 2.12 -41.83
CA ASN A 96 3.53 0.85 -42.56
C ASN A 96 2.53 -0.13 -41.92
N LEU A 97 1.71 0.34 -40.99
CA LEU A 97 0.63 -0.44 -40.38
C LEU A 97 -0.38 -0.91 -41.45
N ARG A 98 -0.62 -2.23 -41.53
CA ARG A 98 -1.60 -2.81 -42.46
C ARG A 98 -2.78 -3.34 -41.67
N ILE A 99 -3.96 -2.74 -41.86
CA ILE A 99 -5.21 -3.17 -41.20
C ILE A 99 -6.12 -3.78 -42.26
N GLU A 100 -6.51 -5.03 -42.06
CA GLU A 100 -7.41 -5.79 -42.92
C GLU A 100 -8.55 -6.37 -42.08
N GLY A 101 -9.68 -5.66 -42.05
CA GLY A 101 -10.87 -6.06 -41.28
C GLY A 101 -10.60 -6.15 -39.78
N ASP A 102 -10.78 -7.35 -39.22
CA ASP A 102 -10.53 -7.65 -37.80
C ASP A 102 -9.11 -8.15 -37.52
N THR A 103 -8.20 -8.02 -38.48
CA THR A 103 -6.77 -8.34 -38.31
C THR A 103 -5.90 -7.15 -38.70
N ALA A 104 -4.74 -7.03 -38.07
CA ALA A 104 -3.75 -6.04 -38.46
C ALA A 104 -2.33 -6.56 -38.26
N THR A 105 -1.43 -6.08 -39.10
CA THR A 105 -0.01 -6.39 -39.05
C THR A 105 0.74 -5.11 -38.69
N VAL A 106 1.45 -5.14 -37.56
CA VAL A 106 2.14 -4.00 -36.94
C VAL A 106 3.65 -4.18 -37.13
N PRO A 107 4.31 -3.43 -38.02
CA PRO A 107 5.74 -3.54 -38.23
C PRO A 107 6.52 -2.91 -37.08
N VAL A 108 7.51 -3.63 -36.54
CA VAL A 108 8.35 -3.18 -35.43
C VAL A 108 9.81 -3.22 -35.86
N SER A 109 10.50 -2.10 -35.72
CA SER A 109 11.92 -2.01 -36.05
C SER A 109 12.77 -2.44 -34.84
N LYS A 110 13.66 -3.42 -35.08
CA LYS A 110 14.53 -4.08 -34.09
C LYS A 110 13.81 -4.82 -32.96
N VAL A 111 13.40 -6.04 -33.29
CA VAL A 111 13.38 -7.18 -32.36
C VAL A 111 14.35 -8.22 -32.96
N LEU A 112 14.93 -9.12 -32.17
CA LEU A 112 15.81 -10.20 -32.65
C LEU A 112 15.19 -10.98 -33.85
N ARG A 113 16.03 -11.73 -34.57
CA ARG A 113 15.84 -12.36 -35.91
C ARG A 113 14.53 -13.14 -36.22
N MET A 114 13.55 -13.25 -35.32
CA MET A 114 12.41 -14.17 -35.48
C MET A 114 11.06 -13.51 -35.86
N ALA A 115 10.81 -12.24 -35.53
CA ALA A 115 9.62 -11.54 -36.03
C ALA A 115 9.90 -10.04 -36.23
N ARG A 116 9.61 -9.51 -37.42
CA ARG A 116 9.66 -8.07 -37.74
C ARG A 116 8.29 -7.41 -37.69
N ASP A 117 7.23 -8.21 -37.75
CA ASP A 117 5.85 -7.75 -37.83
C ASP A 117 5.03 -8.52 -36.79
N PHE A 118 4.21 -7.82 -36.01
CA PHE A 118 3.28 -8.40 -35.05
C PHE A 118 1.90 -8.53 -35.67
N ALA A 119 1.34 -9.73 -35.63
CA ALA A 119 -0.04 -9.97 -36.01
C ALA A 119 -0.95 -9.73 -34.79
N VAL A 120 -1.93 -8.86 -34.96
CA VAL A 120 -2.99 -8.62 -33.98
C VAL A 120 -4.34 -8.94 -34.60
N ARG A 121 -5.25 -9.43 -33.75
CA ARG A 121 -6.61 -9.78 -34.15
C ARG A 121 -7.61 -9.22 -33.16
N LYS A 122 -8.76 -8.80 -33.67
CA LYS A 122 -9.85 -8.29 -32.86
C LYS A 122 -10.61 -9.45 -32.22
N VAL A 123 -10.64 -9.47 -30.89
CA VAL A 123 -11.45 -10.40 -30.09
C VAL A 123 -12.51 -9.58 -29.37
N GLY A 124 -13.76 -9.67 -29.84
CA GLY A 124 -14.82 -8.76 -29.42
C GLY A 124 -14.57 -7.33 -29.91
N ARG A 125 -14.53 -6.35 -28.99
CA ARG A 125 -14.24 -4.94 -29.34
C ARG A 125 -12.76 -4.56 -29.21
N GLN A 126 -11.90 -5.47 -28.76
CA GLN A 126 -10.50 -5.19 -28.44
C GLN A 126 -9.55 -5.86 -29.43
N TRP A 127 -8.46 -5.17 -29.76
CA TRP A 127 -7.32 -5.76 -30.45
C TRP A 127 -6.48 -6.55 -29.45
N LYS A 128 -6.08 -7.76 -29.83
CA LYS A 128 -5.24 -8.65 -29.03
C LYS A 128 -4.09 -9.19 -29.88
N ILE A 129 -2.96 -9.50 -29.25
CA ILE A 129 -1.81 -10.08 -29.93
C ILE A 129 -2.14 -11.54 -30.31
N ASP A 130 -2.02 -11.84 -31.60
CA ASP A 130 -2.14 -13.20 -32.12
C ASP A 130 -0.73 -13.78 -32.25
N MET A 131 -0.25 -14.42 -31.17
CA MET A 131 1.12 -14.93 -31.09
C MET A 131 1.38 -16.03 -32.11
N LEU A 132 0.37 -16.83 -32.44
CA LEU A 132 0.46 -17.89 -33.44
C LEU A 132 0.66 -17.36 -34.86
N ALA A 133 0.10 -16.19 -35.15
CA ALA A 133 0.28 -15.50 -36.43
C ALA A 133 1.55 -14.61 -36.44
N THR A 134 1.94 -14.06 -35.29
CA THR A 134 3.16 -13.24 -35.10
C THR A 134 4.43 -14.06 -35.19
N LEU A 135 4.41 -15.25 -34.57
CA LEU A 135 5.45 -16.25 -34.64
C LEU A 135 4.90 -17.39 -35.48
N PRO A 136 4.94 -17.31 -36.82
CA PRO A 136 4.54 -18.45 -37.62
C PRO A 136 5.38 -19.62 -37.12
N ALA A 137 4.72 -20.69 -36.69
CA ALA A 137 5.39 -21.95 -36.45
C ALA A 137 6.35 -22.18 -37.63
N VAL A 138 7.57 -22.64 -37.35
CA VAL A 138 8.41 -23.19 -38.42
C VAL A 138 7.78 -24.52 -38.84
N THR A 139 6.59 -24.44 -39.43
CA THR A 139 5.96 -25.49 -40.21
C THR A 139 6.57 -25.40 -41.58
N THR A 140 7.82 -25.83 -41.69
CA THR A 140 8.29 -26.34 -42.97
C THR A 140 7.47 -27.60 -43.21
N LYS A 141 6.67 -27.63 -44.27
CA LYS A 141 6.06 -28.87 -44.73
C LYS A 141 7.21 -29.82 -45.07
N LEU A 142 7.47 -30.78 -44.19
CA LEU A 142 8.64 -31.62 -44.23
C LEU A 142 8.22 -32.99 -44.72
N ASP A 143 8.44 -33.23 -46.01
CA ASP A 143 8.18 -34.52 -46.61
C ASP A 143 9.22 -35.58 -46.15
N ASP A 144 10.32 -35.18 -45.48
CA ASP A 144 11.35 -36.06 -44.92
C ASP A 144 12.06 -35.50 -43.65
N PRO A 145 11.69 -35.94 -42.42
CA PRO A 145 12.36 -35.59 -41.16
C PRO A 145 13.86 -35.94 -41.11
N GLN A 146 14.32 -36.89 -41.93
CA GLN A 146 15.68 -37.41 -41.94
C GLN A 146 16.65 -36.52 -42.75
N ALA A 147 16.12 -35.66 -43.63
CA ALA A 147 16.89 -34.66 -44.37
C ALA A 147 17.22 -33.42 -43.51
N LEU A 148 16.27 -32.96 -42.70
CA LEU A 148 16.43 -31.80 -41.80
C LEU A 148 17.54 -32.03 -40.76
N LEU A 149 17.62 -33.24 -40.20
CA LEU A 149 18.63 -33.61 -39.21
C LEU A 149 20.04 -33.69 -39.80
N ARG A 150 20.17 -34.10 -41.08
CA ARG A 150 21.46 -34.06 -41.81
C ARG A 150 21.91 -32.62 -42.05
N GLU A 151 21.00 -31.74 -42.44
CA GLU A 151 21.28 -30.31 -42.63
C GLU A 151 21.67 -29.61 -41.31
N TYR A 152 20.97 -29.92 -40.22
CA TYR A 152 21.25 -29.36 -38.89
C TYR A 152 22.58 -29.86 -38.32
N GLY A 153 22.89 -31.16 -38.49
CA GLY A 153 24.17 -31.75 -38.08
C GLY A 153 25.39 -31.14 -38.78
N GLU A 154 25.30 -30.84 -40.08
CA GLU A 154 26.37 -30.15 -40.83
C GLU A 154 26.55 -28.69 -40.37
N ARG A 155 25.46 -27.98 -40.03
CA ARG A 155 25.52 -26.58 -39.57
C ARG A 155 26.16 -26.39 -38.19
N LEU A 156 26.21 -27.45 -37.39
CA LEU A 156 26.76 -27.46 -36.03
C LEU A 156 28.25 -27.81 -35.97
N LYS A 157 28.86 -28.30 -37.05
CA LYS A 157 30.30 -28.61 -37.09
C LYS A 157 31.15 -27.33 -36.97
N GLY A 158 32.09 -27.32 -36.01
CA GLY A 158 33.14 -26.29 -35.91
C GLY A 158 32.75 -24.96 -35.26
N LYS A 159 31.59 -24.84 -34.61
CA LYS A 159 31.14 -23.58 -33.98
C LYS A 159 31.32 -23.61 -32.46
N ARG A 160 31.95 -22.56 -31.89
CA ARG A 160 32.05 -22.33 -30.43
C ARG A 160 30.80 -21.64 -29.88
N ILE A 161 30.53 -21.84 -28.59
CA ILE A 161 29.28 -21.53 -27.87
C ILE A 161 28.97 -20.04 -27.70
N LEU A 162 29.96 -19.14 -27.75
CA LEU A 162 29.74 -17.72 -27.43
C LEU A 162 28.60 -17.03 -28.19
N PRO A 163 28.29 -17.33 -29.47
CA PRO A 163 27.13 -16.74 -30.16
C PRO A 163 25.77 -17.36 -29.77
N GLN A 164 25.74 -18.37 -28.90
CA GLN A 164 24.53 -19.12 -28.54
C GLN A 164 24.15 -19.04 -27.04
N MET A 165 25.00 -18.51 -26.16
CA MET A 165 24.63 -18.26 -24.75
C MET A 165 23.78 -17.00 -24.54
N GLU A 166 23.62 -16.16 -25.55
CA GLU A 166 22.62 -15.06 -25.55
C GLU A 166 21.18 -15.56 -25.79
N LEU A 167 20.97 -16.88 -25.96
CA LEU A 167 19.69 -17.50 -26.31
C LEU A 167 19.05 -18.33 -25.17
N LEU A 168 19.66 -18.38 -23.98
CA LEU A 168 19.02 -18.96 -22.80
C LEU A 168 18.39 -17.84 -21.97
N SER A 169 17.08 -17.94 -21.70
CA SER A 169 16.36 -16.95 -20.92
C SER A 169 16.86 -16.93 -19.46
N ALA A 170 16.76 -15.77 -18.81
CA ALA A 170 17.05 -15.63 -17.38
C ALA A 170 16.25 -16.63 -16.51
N GLU A 171 15.11 -17.13 -16.99
CA GLU A 171 14.30 -18.16 -16.33
C GLU A 171 14.84 -19.58 -16.51
N THR A 172 15.62 -19.88 -17.55
CA THR A 172 16.37 -21.15 -17.62
C THR A 172 17.45 -21.18 -16.53
N MET A 173 18.02 -20.02 -16.21
CA MET A 173 18.91 -19.84 -15.07
C MET A 173 18.14 -19.89 -13.73
N THR A 174 16.90 -19.40 -13.68
CA THR A 174 16.02 -19.51 -12.50
C THR A 174 15.51 -20.94 -12.25
N MET A 175 15.23 -21.73 -13.29
CA MET A 175 14.87 -23.16 -13.18
C MET A 175 16.04 -24.00 -12.66
N LEU A 176 17.28 -23.67 -13.04
CA LEU A 176 18.48 -24.26 -12.44
C LEU A 176 18.65 -23.84 -10.96
N ASN A 177 18.17 -22.65 -10.59
CA ASN A 177 18.22 -22.12 -9.22
C ASN A 177 17.08 -22.60 -8.30
N GLN A 178 15.92 -23.00 -8.80
CA GLN A 178 14.79 -23.51 -8.00
C GLN A 178 14.85 -25.03 -7.75
N GLY A 179 16.05 -25.61 -7.74
CA GLY A 179 16.29 -27.05 -7.56
C GLY A 179 15.98 -27.59 -6.15
N GLY A 180 14.72 -27.56 -5.74
CA GLY A 180 14.14 -28.41 -4.69
C GLY A 180 13.93 -29.86 -5.13
N LEU A 181 14.78 -30.38 -6.02
CA LEU A 181 14.76 -31.76 -6.53
C LEU A 181 15.90 -32.63 -5.95
N LEU A 182 16.63 -32.13 -4.96
CA LEU A 182 17.80 -32.82 -4.40
C LEU A 182 17.51 -33.81 -3.26
N GLU A 183 16.26 -34.05 -2.87
CA GLU A 183 15.98 -34.92 -1.70
C GLU A 183 15.16 -36.19 -1.94
N GLN A 184 14.78 -36.55 -3.17
CA GLN A 184 14.06 -37.81 -3.37
C GLN A 184 14.77 -38.78 -4.33
N ARG A 185 15.39 -39.77 -3.68
CA ARG A 185 15.84 -41.09 -4.18
C ARG A 185 17.22 -41.11 -4.86
N GLY A 186 18.25 -41.33 -4.05
CA GLY A 186 18.97 -42.61 -3.97
C GLY A 186 19.60 -43.25 -5.21
N GLU A 187 19.59 -42.64 -6.40
CA GLU A 187 20.26 -43.17 -7.59
C GLU A 187 21.05 -42.05 -8.29
N GLY A 188 22.30 -42.32 -8.61
CA GLY A 188 23.30 -41.34 -9.03
C GLY A 188 22.91 -40.59 -10.31
N ASN A 189 22.73 -39.29 -10.19
CA ASN A 189 22.30 -38.39 -11.27
C ASN A 189 23.50 -37.90 -12.12
N PHE A 190 24.32 -38.83 -12.63
CA PHE A 190 25.41 -38.51 -13.55
C PHE A 190 24.92 -38.18 -14.98
N ASP A 191 23.69 -38.55 -15.33
CA ASP A 191 23.15 -38.41 -16.69
C ASP A 191 22.76 -36.97 -17.03
N PHE A 192 22.27 -36.15 -16.09
CA PHE A 192 21.87 -34.76 -16.39
C PHE A 192 23.07 -33.85 -16.68
N ILE A 193 24.19 -34.04 -15.98
CA ILE A 193 25.44 -33.32 -16.27
C ILE A 193 26.05 -33.83 -17.57
N ALA A 194 25.95 -35.13 -17.87
CA ALA A 194 26.36 -35.67 -19.16
C ALA A 194 25.54 -35.08 -20.31
N ASP A 195 24.22 -35.00 -20.20
CA ASP A 195 23.31 -34.39 -21.19
C ASP A 195 23.55 -32.89 -21.37
N PHE A 196 23.83 -32.17 -20.28
CA PHE A 196 24.21 -30.75 -20.31
C PHE A 196 25.60 -30.54 -20.92
N LEU A 197 26.58 -31.41 -20.62
CA LEU A 197 27.91 -31.42 -21.25
C LEU A 197 27.84 -31.79 -22.74
N MET A 198 26.90 -32.66 -23.13
CA MET A 198 26.61 -33.01 -24.53
C MET A 198 26.05 -31.82 -25.32
N LEU A 199 25.50 -30.78 -24.67
CA LEU A 199 25.07 -29.54 -25.32
C LEU A 199 26.12 -28.41 -25.27
N LEU A 200 27.15 -28.54 -24.44
CA LEU A 200 28.08 -27.45 -24.11
C LEU A 200 29.46 -27.52 -24.75
N ASN A 201 29.64 -28.24 -25.86
CA ASN A 201 30.75 -27.97 -26.81
C ASN A 201 30.62 -28.89 -28.04
N CYS A 202 30.84 -28.35 -29.25
CA CYS A 202 31.09 -29.13 -30.47
C CYS A 202 32.48 -28.74 -31.02
N PRO A 203 33.57 -29.14 -30.36
CA PRO A 203 34.92 -28.91 -30.86
C PRO A 203 35.09 -29.50 -32.27
N GLU A 204 36.03 -28.94 -33.03
CA GLU A 204 36.38 -29.42 -34.37
C GLU A 204 36.73 -30.91 -34.30
N GLY A 205 36.04 -31.74 -35.08
CA GLY A 205 36.13 -33.22 -34.99
C GLY A 205 34.99 -33.92 -34.24
N THR A 206 33.99 -33.18 -33.74
CA THR A 206 32.75 -33.79 -33.19
C THR A 206 31.96 -34.50 -34.30
N GLU A 207 31.71 -35.80 -34.13
CA GLU A 207 30.86 -36.59 -35.03
C GLU A 207 29.44 -36.72 -34.46
N VAL A 208 28.42 -36.43 -35.27
CA VAL A 208 27.02 -36.66 -34.93
C VAL A 208 26.43 -37.65 -35.93
N LYS A 209 25.93 -38.79 -35.44
CA LYS A 209 25.25 -39.82 -36.24
C LYS A 209 23.81 -39.93 -35.80
N CYS A 210 22.89 -39.67 -36.71
CA CYS A 210 21.45 -39.88 -36.49
C CYS A 210 21.06 -41.27 -37.01
N GLY A 211 20.37 -42.05 -36.19
CA GLY A 211 19.72 -43.29 -36.62
C GLY A 211 18.42 -43.04 -37.39
N GLU A 212 17.69 -44.10 -37.70
CA GLU A 212 16.41 -43.97 -38.43
C GLU A 212 15.33 -43.31 -37.58
N ALA A 213 14.60 -42.38 -38.20
CA ALA A 213 13.48 -41.70 -37.57
C ALA A 213 12.28 -42.66 -37.45
N ARG A 214 11.78 -42.85 -36.23
CA ARG A 214 10.51 -43.55 -36.00
C ARG A 214 9.40 -42.54 -35.87
N VAL A 215 8.54 -42.46 -36.88
CA VAL A 215 7.40 -41.55 -36.91
C VAL A 215 6.15 -42.26 -36.40
N THR A 216 5.50 -41.69 -35.39
CA THR A 216 4.24 -42.18 -34.83
C THR A 216 3.29 -41.01 -34.65
N GLY A 217 2.21 -40.98 -35.43
CA GLY A 217 1.30 -39.82 -35.46
C GLY A 217 2.05 -38.55 -35.87
N ASP A 218 1.86 -37.47 -35.11
CA ASP A 218 2.50 -36.17 -35.37
C ASP A 218 3.92 -36.06 -34.77
N THR A 219 4.51 -37.18 -34.32
CA THR A 219 5.78 -37.18 -33.59
C THR A 219 6.81 -38.11 -34.23
N ALA A 220 8.00 -37.59 -34.53
CA ALA A 220 9.15 -38.37 -34.99
C ALA A 220 10.21 -38.46 -33.89
N VAL A 221 10.61 -39.68 -33.55
CA VAL A 221 11.69 -39.95 -32.58
C VAL A 221 12.91 -40.45 -33.35
N VAL A 222 14.02 -39.70 -33.28
CA VAL A 222 15.26 -40.06 -33.97
C VAL A 222 16.37 -40.25 -32.94
N PRO A 223 16.96 -41.45 -32.84
CA PRO A 223 18.09 -41.66 -31.94
C PRO A 223 19.34 -40.95 -32.51
N VAL A 224 19.97 -40.09 -31.73
CA VAL A 224 21.19 -39.37 -32.13
C VAL A 224 22.35 -39.81 -31.25
N VAL A 225 23.45 -40.23 -31.86
CA VAL A 225 24.70 -40.59 -31.21
C VAL A 225 25.74 -39.52 -31.53
N LYS A 226 26.25 -38.83 -30.52
CA LYS A 226 27.24 -37.76 -30.67
C LYS A 226 28.55 -38.15 -29.98
N THR A 227 29.63 -38.11 -30.74
CA THR A 227 31.00 -38.43 -30.28
C THR A 227 31.82 -37.14 -30.24
N VAL A 228 32.28 -36.74 -29.05
CA VAL A 228 32.98 -35.46 -28.83
C VAL A 228 34.42 -35.72 -28.38
N PRO A 229 35.44 -35.22 -29.11
CA PRO A 229 36.81 -35.23 -28.61
C PRO A 229 36.98 -34.15 -27.52
N PHE A 230 37.32 -34.54 -26.30
CA PHE A 230 37.56 -33.66 -25.14
C PHE A 230 39.02 -33.72 -24.68
N SER A 231 39.61 -32.56 -24.37
CA SER A 231 40.88 -32.44 -23.66
C SER A 231 40.73 -31.38 -22.56
N GLY A 232 41.06 -31.75 -21.32
CA GLY A 232 40.89 -30.90 -20.15
C GLY A 232 41.77 -31.33 -18.97
N THR A 233 41.81 -30.49 -17.93
CA THR A 233 42.58 -30.72 -16.70
C THR A 233 41.65 -31.19 -15.59
N LEU A 234 41.94 -32.36 -15.01
CA LEU A 234 41.26 -32.85 -13.81
C LEU A 234 41.97 -32.33 -12.56
N VAL A 235 41.20 -31.70 -11.67
CA VAL A 235 41.64 -31.31 -10.34
C VAL A 235 41.13 -32.37 -9.37
N MET A 236 42.05 -33.01 -8.65
CA MET A 236 41.73 -33.98 -7.62
C MET A 236 42.06 -33.42 -6.25
N ARG A 237 41.16 -33.60 -5.28
CA ARG A 237 41.35 -33.24 -3.88
C ARG A 237 41.41 -34.51 -3.03
N ASN A 238 42.38 -34.57 -2.14
CA ASN A 238 42.48 -35.64 -1.14
C ASN A 238 41.57 -35.30 0.05
N GLU A 239 40.58 -36.15 0.32
CA GLU A 239 39.61 -35.99 1.41
C GLU A 239 39.93 -36.92 2.60
N GLY A 240 41.22 -37.09 2.92
CA GLY A 240 41.67 -37.93 4.04
C GLY A 240 41.35 -39.40 3.80
N ASP A 241 40.64 -40.03 4.74
CA ASP A 241 40.29 -41.46 4.71
C ASP A 241 39.39 -41.85 3.52
N ASN A 242 38.70 -40.88 2.92
CA ASN A 242 37.85 -41.08 1.74
C ASN A 242 38.62 -41.05 0.40
N GLY A 243 39.94 -40.86 0.45
CA GLY A 243 40.82 -40.91 -0.72
C GLY A 243 40.74 -39.68 -1.62
N TRP A 244 41.28 -39.82 -2.84
CA TRP A 244 41.28 -38.76 -3.84
C TRP A 244 39.94 -38.70 -4.59
N ARG A 245 39.27 -37.56 -4.57
CA ARG A 245 38.07 -37.28 -5.36
C ARG A 245 38.33 -36.21 -6.42
N ILE A 246 37.64 -36.31 -7.54
CA ILE A 246 37.70 -35.33 -8.61
C ILE A 246 36.81 -34.15 -8.22
N ASP A 247 37.40 -32.96 -8.12
CA ASP A 247 36.67 -31.70 -7.96
C ASP A 247 36.19 -31.26 -9.34
N LEU A 248 34.95 -31.64 -9.67
CA LEU A 248 34.36 -31.43 -11.00
C LEU A 248 34.29 -29.94 -11.37
N MET A 249 34.05 -29.06 -10.39
CA MET A 249 33.95 -27.61 -10.61
C MET A 249 35.31 -26.98 -10.88
N GLN A 250 36.32 -27.28 -10.07
CA GLN A 250 37.69 -26.82 -10.33
C GLN A 250 38.25 -27.41 -11.62
N SER A 251 37.92 -28.66 -11.95
CA SER A 251 38.30 -29.29 -13.21
C SER A 251 37.69 -28.56 -14.41
N ALA A 252 36.41 -28.19 -14.33
CA ALA A 252 35.72 -27.42 -15.37
C ALA A 252 36.33 -26.01 -15.54
N VAL A 253 36.60 -25.31 -14.44
CA VAL A 253 37.26 -23.98 -14.46
C VAL A 253 38.67 -24.07 -15.04
N LYS A 254 39.49 -25.02 -14.59
CA LYS A 254 40.87 -25.21 -15.08
C LYS A 254 40.95 -25.69 -16.53
N SER A 255 39.92 -26.38 -16.99
CA SER A 255 39.77 -26.79 -18.40
C SER A 255 39.24 -25.67 -19.29
N GLY A 256 38.92 -24.48 -18.74
CA GLY A 256 38.40 -23.35 -19.49
C GLY A 256 36.94 -23.52 -19.95
N ALA A 257 36.16 -24.37 -19.28
CA ALA A 257 34.78 -24.70 -19.65
C ALA A 257 33.77 -23.58 -19.32
N PHE A 258 34.13 -22.62 -18.46
CA PHE A 258 33.29 -21.47 -18.10
C PHE A 258 34.05 -20.14 -18.27
N PRO A 259 33.41 -19.09 -18.83
CA PRO A 259 33.94 -17.72 -18.77
C PRO A 259 34.07 -17.23 -17.32
N PRO A 260 35.08 -16.41 -16.98
CA PRO A 260 35.29 -15.88 -15.62
C PRO A 260 34.05 -15.18 -15.02
N GLU A 261 33.25 -14.52 -15.86
CA GLU A 261 32.05 -13.79 -15.46
C GLU A 261 30.94 -14.73 -14.94
N ILE A 262 30.79 -15.90 -15.55
CA ILE A 262 29.83 -16.93 -15.11
C ILE A 262 30.28 -17.54 -13.78
N VAL A 263 31.59 -17.74 -13.61
CA VAL A 263 32.16 -18.26 -12.36
C VAL A 263 31.90 -17.29 -11.20
N GLU A 264 32.04 -15.99 -11.46
CA GLU A 264 31.79 -14.97 -10.43
C GLU A 264 30.30 -14.86 -10.09
N MET A 265 29.42 -14.89 -11.08
CA MET A 265 27.96 -14.93 -10.87
C MET A 265 27.54 -16.13 -10.01
N LEU A 266 28.05 -17.33 -10.32
CA LEU A 266 27.76 -18.56 -9.56
C LEU A 266 28.28 -18.47 -8.12
N ARG A 267 29.46 -17.88 -7.91
CA ARG A 267 30.00 -17.62 -6.57
C ARG A 267 29.10 -16.67 -5.78
N GLN A 268 28.63 -15.58 -6.40
CA GLN A 268 27.75 -14.60 -5.75
C GLN A 268 26.39 -15.22 -5.37
N HIS A 269 25.80 -16.06 -6.23
CA HIS A 269 24.55 -16.79 -5.91
C HIS A 269 24.73 -17.84 -4.79
N ALA A 270 25.86 -18.55 -4.78
CA ALA A 270 26.18 -19.48 -3.69
C ALA A 270 26.32 -18.72 -2.35
N ALA A 271 27.03 -17.60 -2.35
CA ALA A 271 27.17 -16.72 -1.18
C ALA A 271 25.81 -16.19 -0.68
N GLN A 272 24.94 -15.76 -1.60
CA GLN A 272 23.59 -15.31 -1.29
C GLN A 272 22.75 -16.41 -0.62
N THR A 273 22.79 -17.63 -1.15
CA THR A 273 22.05 -18.78 -0.61
C THR A 273 22.51 -19.14 0.81
N VAL A 274 23.82 -19.15 1.04
CA VAL A 274 24.40 -19.37 2.37
C VAL A 274 23.98 -18.25 3.33
N CYS A 275 24.00 -17.00 2.89
CA CYS A 275 23.58 -15.86 3.71
C CYS A 275 22.11 -15.96 4.14
N ALA A 276 21.22 -16.37 3.23
CA ALA A 276 19.81 -16.55 3.54
C ALA A 276 19.59 -17.65 4.59
N ASN A 277 20.33 -18.76 4.48
CA ASN A 277 20.27 -19.87 5.44
C ASN A 277 20.83 -19.47 6.81
N ASN A 278 21.95 -18.75 6.84
CA ASN A 278 22.54 -18.21 8.06
C ASN A 278 21.54 -17.31 8.80
N LEU A 279 20.96 -16.32 8.09
CA LEU A 279 19.97 -15.41 8.68
C LEU A 279 18.72 -16.16 9.16
N LYS A 280 18.26 -17.18 8.44
CA LYS A 280 17.12 -18.01 8.86
C LYS A 280 17.41 -18.78 10.16
N GLN A 281 18.63 -19.28 10.33
CA GLN A 281 19.04 -19.94 11.58
C GLN A 281 19.19 -18.94 12.73
N VAL A 282 19.66 -17.72 12.45
CA VAL A 282 19.68 -16.62 13.42
C VAL A 282 18.24 -16.28 13.86
N LEU A 283 17.28 -16.16 12.94
CA LEU A 283 15.89 -15.90 13.30
C LEU A 283 15.24 -17.06 14.07
N LEU A 284 15.61 -18.31 13.76
CA LEU A 284 15.18 -19.45 14.56
C LEU A 284 15.69 -19.32 16.00
N ALA A 285 16.96 -18.94 16.18
CA ALA A 285 17.51 -18.64 17.51
C ALA A 285 16.77 -17.49 18.20
N VAL A 286 16.34 -16.45 17.46
CA VAL A 286 15.49 -15.37 17.99
C VAL A 286 14.16 -15.90 18.52
N HIS A 287 13.49 -16.78 17.79
CA HIS A 287 12.24 -17.36 18.25
C HIS A 287 12.42 -18.28 19.46
N MET A 288 13.51 -19.06 19.51
CA MET A 288 13.85 -19.86 20.68
C MET A 288 14.11 -18.97 21.91
N TYR A 289 14.89 -17.89 21.74
CA TYR A 289 15.09 -16.88 22.78
C TYR A 289 13.76 -16.29 23.26
N ALA A 290 12.91 -15.85 22.33
CA ALA A 290 11.63 -15.25 22.66
C ALA A 290 10.72 -16.22 23.41
N GLN A 291 10.72 -17.50 23.06
CA GLN A 291 9.97 -18.53 23.77
C GLN A 291 10.41 -18.65 25.23
N ASP A 292 11.71 -18.54 25.51
CA ASP A 292 12.27 -18.58 26.86
C ASP A 292 12.14 -17.23 27.61
N HIS A 293 11.82 -16.14 26.89
CA HIS A 293 11.74 -14.78 27.42
C HIS A 293 10.34 -14.15 27.21
N ASN A 294 9.27 -14.89 27.55
CA ASN A 294 7.88 -14.38 27.55
C ASN A 294 7.41 -13.78 26.21
N GLY A 295 7.89 -14.32 25.09
CA GLY A 295 7.56 -13.84 23.74
C GLY A 295 8.27 -12.55 23.34
N THR A 296 9.29 -12.10 24.08
CA THR A 296 10.03 -10.85 23.80
C THR A 296 11.29 -11.10 22.98
N PHE A 297 11.53 -10.27 21.98
CA PHE A 297 12.76 -10.32 21.19
C PHE A 297 13.97 -9.84 21.99
N PRO A 298 15.20 -10.25 21.61
CA PRO A 298 16.42 -9.75 22.24
C PRO A 298 16.51 -8.23 22.21
N ASN A 299 17.19 -7.64 23.20
CA ASN A 299 17.45 -6.20 23.21
C ASN A 299 18.57 -5.82 22.22
N SER A 300 18.67 -4.54 21.86
CA SER A 300 19.65 -4.08 20.86
C SER A 300 21.10 -4.09 21.36
N GLU A 301 21.35 -4.11 22.67
CA GLU A 301 22.68 -3.96 23.25
C GLU A 301 23.52 -5.25 23.19
N ARG A 302 22.86 -6.41 23.26
CA ARG A 302 23.51 -7.72 23.42
C ARG A 302 22.83 -8.86 22.64
N TRP A 303 22.07 -8.55 21.59
CA TRP A 303 21.29 -9.56 20.87
C TRP A 303 22.12 -10.74 20.34
N THR A 304 23.28 -10.51 19.74
CA THR A 304 24.12 -11.62 19.23
C THR A 304 24.69 -12.47 20.38
N ASP A 305 25.02 -11.87 21.52
CA ASP A 305 25.45 -12.62 22.72
C ASP A 305 24.30 -13.45 23.31
N ASP A 306 23.08 -12.89 23.32
CA ASP A 306 21.88 -13.54 23.83
C ASP A 306 21.41 -14.70 22.94
N LEU A 307 21.68 -14.61 21.63
CA LEU A 307 21.32 -15.65 20.66
C LEU A 307 22.37 -16.75 20.54
N LEU A 308 23.64 -16.48 20.86
CA LEU A 308 24.73 -17.45 20.69
C LEU A 308 24.46 -18.82 21.39
N PRO A 309 23.87 -18.88 22.61
CA PRO A 309 23.50 -20.16 23.24
C PRO A 309 22.49 -20.99 22.44
N TYR A 310 21.60 -20.35 21.67
CA TYR A 310 20.57 -20.99 20.86
C TYR A 310 21.09 -21.35 19.46
N ALA A 311 21.87 -20.43 18.85
CA ALA A 311 22.47 -20.59 17.53
C ALA A 311 23.59 -21.64 17.51
N LYS A 312 24.32 -21.81 18.63
CA LYS A 312 25.42 -22.78 18.85
C LYS A 312 26.66 -22.63 17.96
N ASP A 313 26.63 -21.78 16.94
CA ASP A 313 27.76 -21.48 16.06
C ASP A 313 27.83 -19.98 15.72
N GLU A 314 28.96 -19.35 16.01
CA GLU A 314 29.22 -17.93 15.70
C GLU A 314 29.26 -17.67 14.19
N GLN A 315 29.61 -18.68 13.36
CA GLN A 315 29.68 -18.53 11.91
C GLN A 315 28.34 -18.16 11.28
N LEU A 316 27.22 -18.47 11.94
CA LEU A 316 25.87 -18.13 11.48
C LEU A 316 25.62 -16.61 11.45
N PHE A 317 26.39 -15.82 12.20
CA PHE A 317 26.26 -14.37 12.20
C PHE A 317 27.06 -13.70 11.08
N ARG A 318 27.87 -14.45 10.32
CA ARG A 318 28.70 -13.89 9.24
C ARG A 318 27.99 -13.93 7.90
N CYS A 319 28.10 -12.83 7.17
CA CYS A 319 27.71 -12.76 5.77
C CYS A 319 28.85 -13.31 4.88
N PRO A 320 28.59 -14.28 3.99
CA PRO A 320 29.62 -14.84 3.10
C PRO A 320 30.24 -13.85 2.10
N ALA A 321 29.54 -12.75 1.78
CA ALA A 321 30.07 -11.69 0.94
C ALA A 321 31.08 -10.79 1.69
N HIS A 322 31.02 -10.78 3.02
CA HIS A 322 31.88 -9.97 3.89
C HIS A 322 32.53 -10.84 4.99
N PRO A 323 33.36 -11.83 4.60
CA PRO A 323 33.97 -12.76 5.55
C PRO A 323 34.89 -12.07 6.58
N GLU A 324 35.36 -10.86 6.29
CA GLU A 324 36.14 -10.00 7.18
C GLU A 324 35.34 -9.49 8.37
N THR A 325 34.01 -9.40 8.25
CA THR A 325 33.14 -8.94 9.33
C THR A 325 32.88 -10.04 10.35
N ARG A 326 32.75 -9.68 11.62
CA ARG A 326 32.37 -10.64 12.68
C ARG A 326 30.87 -10.91 12.65
N CYS A 327 30.06 -9.89 12.35
CA CYS A 327 28.62 -10.01 12.17
C CYS A 327 28.21 -9.22 10.91
N GLY A 328 27.55 -9.89 9.98
CA GLY A 328 27.05 -9.30 8.72
C GLY A 328 25.60 -8.83 8.79
N TYR A 329 24.98 -8.88 9.97
CA TYR A 329 23.59 -8.52 10.20
C TYR A 329 23.46 -7.46 11.30
N ALA A 330 22.38 -6.69 11.24
CA ALA A 330 21.96 -5.80 12.32
C ALA A 330 20.53 -6.14 12.77
N LEU A 331 20.26 -5.98 14.06
CA LEU A 331 18.90 -6.07 14.61
C LEU A 331 18.18 -4.72 14.45
N ASN A 332 16.92 -4.76 14.01
CA ASN A 332 16.11 -3.56 13.88
C ASN A 332 15.71 -3.04 15.27
N THR A 333 16.15 -1.83 15.60
CA THR A 333 15.84 -1.19 16.89
C THR A 333 14.34 -0.91 17.08
N ARG A 334 13.54 -0.91 16.01
CA ARG A 334 12.08 -0.78 16.09
C ARG A 334 11.42 -1.94 16.85
N PHE A 335 12.01 -3.14 16.77
CA PHE A 335 11.43 -4.38 17.32
C PHE A 335 12.28 -5.03 18.41
N ALA A 336 13.54 -4.60 18.58
CA ALA A 336 14.39 -5.05 19.68
C ALA A 336 13.69 -4.87 21.05
N GLY A 337 13.67 -5.93 21.86
CA GLY A 337 13.00 -5.93 23.17
C GLY A 337 11.46 -5.93 23.15
N LYS A 338 10.81 -5.88 21.97
CA LYS A 338 9.34 -5.91 21.88
C LYS A 338 8.79 -7.34 21.92
N ALA A 339 7.56 -7.48 22.40
CA ALA A 339 6.84 -8.75 22.36
C ALA A 339 6.30 -9.01 20.95
N LEU A 340 6.50 -10.23 20.43
CA LEU A 340 5.97 -10.67 19.13
C LEU A 340 4.44 -10.51 19.08
N ALA A 341 3.73 -10.80 20.18
CA ALA A 341 2.28 -10.66 20.27
C ALA A 341 1.77 -9.20 20.13
N GLY A 342 2.65 -8.20 20.26
CA GLY A 342 2.33 -6.78 20.09
C GLY A 342 2.53 -6.25 18.67
N ILE A 343 2.87 -7.12 17.70
CA ILE A 343 3.12 -6.73 16.31
C ILE A 343 1.91 -7.15 15.46
N GLU A 344 1.22 -6.16 14.86
CA GLU A 344 0.01 -6.41 14.05
C GLU A 344 0.29 -7.22 12.78
N ASN A 345 1.41 -6.95 12.09
CA ASN A 345 1.82 -7.66 10.88
C ASN A 345 3.27 -8.18 11.00
N PRO A 346 3.50 -9.33 11.65
CA PRO A 346 4.83 -9.91 11.81
C PRO A 346 5.54 -10.22 10.50
N ALA A 347 4.79 -10.61 9.45
CA ALA A 347 5.34 -10.91 8.12
C ALA A 347 5.78 -9.64 7.35
N GLY A 348 5.32 -8.44 7.75
CA GLY A 348 5.80 -7.17 7.20
C GLY A 348 6.83 -6.46 8.08
N ALA A 349 7.09 -6.97 9.28
CA ALA A 349 7.94 -6.34 10.28
C ALA A 349 9.40 -6.81 10.16
N VAL A 350 10.28 -6.01 9.55
CA VAL A 350 11.70 -6.32 9.42
C VAL A 350 12.38 -6.36 10.79
N LEU A 351 12.76 -7.54 11.25
CA LEU A 351 13.42 -7.76 12.54
C LEU A 351 14.95 -7.69 12.46
N ALA A 352 15.54 -8.20 11.37
CA ALA A 352 16.98 -8.18 11.13
C ALA A 352 17.26 -7.98 9.65
N PHE A 353 18.41 -7.41 9.31
CA PHE A 353 18.79 -7.14 7.92
C PHE A 353 20.31 -7.21 7.74
N GLU A 354 20.75 -7.47 6.52
CA GLU A 354 22.17 -7.40 6.16
C GLU A 354 22.74 -6.00 6.35
N SER A 355 23.90 -5.94 6.98
CA SER A 355 24.49 -4.72 7.48
C SER A 355 25.97 -4.59 7.13
N THR A 356 26.37 -3.38 6.78
CA THR A 356 27.78 -2.98 6.58
C THR A 356 28.46 -2.59 7.89
N ALA A 357 27.74 -2.52 9.02
CA ALA A 357 28.31 -2.09 10.29
C ALA A 357 29.40 -3.05 10.80
N GLY A 358 29.33 -4.33 10.42
CA GLY A 358 30.33 -5.35 10.75
C GLY A 358 30.48 -5.65 12.25
N LYS A 359 29.63 -5.05 13.09
CA LYS A 359 29.78 -4.96 14.54
C LYS A 359 29.02 -6.09 15.22
N TRP A 360 29.67 -6.77 16.17
CA TRP A 360 28.99 -7.66 17.11
C TRP A 360 27.96 -6.88 17.94
N ASN A 361 26.74 -7.38 18.06
CA ASN A 361 25.56 -6.64 18.55
C ASN A 361 25.27 -5.34 17.76
N GLY A 362 25.48 -5.34 16.44
CA GLY A 362 25.04 -4.25 15.57
C GLY A 362 23.52 -4.14 15.58
N ALA A 363 22.98 -2.94 15.82
CA ALA A 363 21.54 -2.70 15.80
C ALA A 363 21.27 -1.24 15.42
N ASP A 364 20.37 -1.02 14.46
CA ASP A 364 19.91 0.30 14.03
C ASP A 364 18.57 0.20 13.27
N GLY A 365 18.02 1.34 12.83
CA GLY A 365 16.75 1.40 12.10
C GLY A 365 16.85 1.17 10.59
N GLY A 366 17.97 0.62 10.08
CA GLY A 366 18.22 0.38 8.65
C GLY A 366 19.27 1.30 8.00
N THR A 367 20.06 2.05 8.77
CA THR A 367 21.12 2.93 8.23
C THR A 367 22.32 2.17 7.72
N SER A 368 22.59 1.01 8.33
CA SER A 368 23.68 0.15 7.91
C SER A 368 23.28 -0.84 6.81
N LEU A 369 22.03 -0.79 6.34
CA LEU A 369 21.49 -1.70 5.31
C LEU A 369 22.44 -1.76 4.12
N ALA A 370 22.80 -2.99 3.75
CA ALA A 370 23.89 -3.25 2.83
C ALA A 370 23.43 -3.98 1.57
N GLU A 371 23.99 -3.59 0.42
CA GLU A 371 23.78 -4.28 -0.86
C GLU A 371 24.79 -5.42 -1.02
N ASN A 372 24.70 -6.44 -0.17
CA ASN A 372 25.73 -7.48 -0.10
C ASN A 372 25.53 -8.58 -1.15
N HIS A 373 24.34 -8.68 -1.75
CA HIS A 373 24.02 -9.74 -2.69
C HIS A 373 23.16 -9.28 -3.87
N ASN A 374 23.74 -9.33 -5.08
CA ASN A 374 23.05 -9.25 -6.36
C ASN A 374 22.11 -8.04 -6.53
N GLY A 375 22.50 -6.84 -6.08
CA GLY A 375 21.66 -5.65 -6.20
C GLY A 375 20.68 -5.44 -5.03
N GLY A 376 20.80 -6.22 -3.96
CA GLY A 376 19.87 -6.20 -2.84
C GLY A 376 20.46 -6.75 -1.54
N ALA A 377 19.58 -6.98 -0.58
CA ALA A 377 19.88 -7.39 0.79
C ALA A 377 19.00 -8.56 1.23
N MET A 378 19.53 -9.44 2.07
CA MET A 378 18.70 -10.36 2.85
C MET A 378 18.07 -9.64 4.04
N VAL A 379 16.77 -9.82 4.16
CA VAL A 379 15.93 -9.22 5.19
C VAL A 379 15.18 -10.33 5.92
N GLY A 380 15.21 -10.27 7.25
CA GLY A 380 14.57 -11.20 8.16
C GLY A 380 13.39 -10.55 8.88
N PHE A 381 12.24 -11.21 8.90
CA PHE A 381 10.99 -10.69 9.44
C PHE A 381 10.65 -11.25 10.83
N ALA A 382 9.73 -10.60 11.53
CA ALA A 382 9.36 -10.92 12.90
C ALA A 382 8.64 -12.27 13.06
N ASP A 383 8.10 -12.85 11.99
CA ASP A 383 7.58 -14.21 11.94
C ASP A 383 8.65 -15.28 11.66
N GLY A 384 9.90 -14.87 11.44
CA GLY A 384 11.05 -15.72 11.23
C GLY A 384 11.36 -16.09 9.78
N HIS A 385 10.61 -15.58 8.80
CA HIS A 385 10.98 -15.79 7.40
C HIS A 385 12.09 -14.83 6.94
N VAL A 386 12.82 -15.25 5.90
CA VAL A 386 13.89 -14.47 5.27
C VAL A 386 13.54 -14.29 3.80
N GLN A 387 13.73 -13.07 3.30
CA GLN A 387 13.51 -12.72 1.91
C GLN A 387 14.66 -11.87 1.39
N TRP A 388 15.08 -12.13 0.16
CA TRP A 388 15.92 -11.19 -0.58
C TRP A 388 15.08 -10.05 -1.14
N MET A 389 15.50 -8.82 -0.89
CA MET A 389 14.83 -7.61 -1.35
C MET A 389 15.82 -6.70 -2.08
N THR A 390 15.36 -5.95 -3.07
CA THR A 390 16.13 -4.81 -3.58
C THR A 390 16.31 -3.79 -2.45
N LEU A 391 17.33 -2.92 -2.56
CA LEU A 391 17.55 -1.89 -1.53
C LEU A 391 16.33 -1.00 -1.31
N ASP A 392 15.59 -0.64 -2.35
CA ASP A 392 14.43 0.24 -2.22
C ASP A 392 13.26 -0.45 -1.51
N MET A 393 13.00 -1.72 -1.84
CA MET A 393 12.00 -2.54 -1.13
C MET A 393 12.39 -2.75 0.34
N ALA A 394 13.67 -3.00 0.61
CA ALA A 394 14.17 -3.16 1.97
C ALA A 394 14.06 -1.85 2.78
N LYS A 395 14.40 -0.70 2.19
CA LYS A 395 14.21 0.63 2.81
C LYS A 395 12.75 0.92 3.10
N GLU A 396 11.85 0.57 2.18
CA GLU A 396 10.42 0.71 2.38
C GLU A 396 9.90 -0.14 3.53
N ALA A 397 10.28 -1.42 3.57
CA ALA A 397 9.94 -2.33 4.67
C ALA A 397 10.52 -1.87 6.02
N LEU A 398 11.65 -1.14 6.01
CA LEU A 398 12.25 -0.48 7.17
C LEU A 398 11.63 0.88 7.51
N GLY A 399 10.69 1.40 6.70
CA GLY A 399 10.05 2.70 6.91
C GLY A 399 10.95 3.91 6.61
N LEU A 400 11.99 3.72 5.78
CA LEU A 400 12.99 4.73 5.42
C LEU A 400 12.63 5.52 4.14
N THR A 401 11.55 5.17 3.45
CA THR A 401 11.06 5.86 2.25
C THR A 401 9.83 6.71 2.55
N LYS A 402 9.57 7.72 1.69
CA LYS A 402 8.29 8.44 1.72
C LYS A 402 7.16 7.41 1.43
N PRO A 403 6.03 7.45 2.17
CA PRO A 403 4.92 6.54 1.92
C PRO A 403 4.48 6.57 0.45
N GLU A 404 4.03 5.42 -0.08
CA GLU A 404 3.43 5.36 -1.42
C GLU A 404 2.29 6.37 -1.57
N ALA A 405 2.23 6.99 -2.76
CA ALA A 405 1.26 8.02 -3.04
C ALA A 405 -0.16 7.47 -2.94
N ARG A 406 -1.00 8.14 -2.13
CA ARG A 406 -2.41 7.77 -2.00
C ARG A 406 -3.13 7.88 -3.35
N VAL A 407 -3.93 6.86 -3.69
CA VAL A 407 -4.85 6.93 -4.83
C VAL A 407 -5.95 7.95 -4.51
N MET A 408 -5.98 9.03 -5.28
CA MET A 408 -6.97 10.10 -5.14
C MET A 408 -8.26 9.71 -5.87
N PRO A 409 -9.44 10.12 -5.36
CA PRO A 409 -10.69 9.99 -6.11
C PRO A 409 -10.60 10.71 -7.45
N ASP A 410 -11.22 10.14 -8.50
CA ASP A 410 -11.37 10.77 -9.80
C ASP A 410 -12.81 10.52 -10.32
N PRO A 411 -13.70 11.54 -10.34
CA PRO A 411 -13.45 12.94 -9.99
C PRO A 411 -13.40 13.19 -8.47
N ASN A 412 -12.66 14.24 -8.04
CA ASN A 412 -12.53 14.65 -6.63
C ASN A 412 -13.33 15.92 -6.33
N ALA A 413 -14.14 15.91 -5.27
CA ALA A 413 -14.85 17.09 -4.78
C ALA A 413 -13.91 18.22 -4.33
N PHE A 414 -12.67 17.90 -3.96
CA PHE A 414 -11.64 18.88 -3.60
C PHE A 414 -11.48 19.97 -4.67
N ASP A 415 -11.46 19.58 -5.94
CA ASP A 415 -11.29 20.51 -7.06
C ASP A 415 -12.48 21.46 -7.18
N ASP A 416 -13.70 20.97 -6.93
CA ASP A 416 -14.90 21.80 -6.91
C ASP A 416 -14.89 22.78 -5.74
N TYR A 417 -14.44 22.35 -4.56
CA TYR A 417 -14.43 23.21 -3.37
C TYR A 417 -13.39 24.31 -3.52
N VAL A 418 -12.22 24.01 -4.07
CA VAL A 418 -11.19 25.01 -4.38
C VAL A 418 -11.71 26.00 -5.43
N ALA A 419 -12.34 25.52 -6.50
CA ALA A 419 -12.95 26.37 -7.52
C ALA A 419 -14.06 27.27 -6.94
N ALA A 420 -14.93 26.71 -6.10
CA ALA A 420 -15.97 27.45 -5.39
C ALA A 420 -15.38 28.53 -4.50
N GLY A 421 -14.32 28.21 -3.73
CA GLY A 421 -13.65 29.16 -2.85
C GLY A 421 -13.09 30.36 -3.61
N LYS A 422 -12.46 30.09 -4.77
CA LYS A 422 -12.01 31.14 -5.68
C LYS A 422 -13.16 32.00 -6.20
N LEU A 423 -14.26 31.38 -6.66
CA LEU A 423 -15.44 32.12 -7.12
C LEU A 423 -16.04 33.02 -6.04
N ALA A 424 -16.11 32.54 -4.79
CA ALA A 424 -16.60 33.34 -3.67
C ALA A 424 -15.69 34.54 -3.38
N LYS A 425 -14.37 34.32 -3.42
CA LYS A 425 -13.38 35.38 -3.25
C LYS A 425 -13.44 36.42 -4.37
N ASP A 426 -13.55 36.00 -5.62
CA ASP A 426 -13.68 36.87 -6.79
C ASP A 426 -14.99 37.70 -6.74
N ALA A 427 -16.03 37.16 -6.09
CA ALA A 427 -17.30 37.85 -5.84
C ALA A 427 -17.26 38.84 -4.64
N GLY A 428 -16.10 39.02 -4.00
CA GLY A 428 -15.90 39.93 -2.85
C GLY A 428 -15.98 39.26 -1.47
N GLY A 429 -16.23 37.95 -1.41
CA GLY A 429 -16.26 37.15 -0.18
C GLY A 429 -17.41 37.49 0.78
N SER A 430 -17.31 36.98 2.01
CA SER A 430 -18.39 37.11 3.02
C SER A 430 -18.21 38.25 4.05
N LYS A 431 -17.06 38.94 4.02
CA LYS A 431 -16.56 39.77 5.13
C LYS A 431 -17.54 40.85 5.62
N GLU A 432 -18.38 41.39 4.75
CA GLU A 432 -19.34 42.46 5.07
C GLU A 432 -20.71 41.96 5.53
N ALA A 433 -21.02 40.66 5.38
CA ALA A 433 -22.40 40.17 5.46
C ALA A 433 -22.72 39.12 6.52
N TYR A 434 -21.72 38.48 7.13
CA TYR A 434 -21.94 37.38 8.07
C TYR A 434 -22.30 37.81 9.50
N GLN A 435 -22.31 39.12 9.78
CA GLN A 435 -22.71 39.64 11.10
C GLN A 435 -24.24 39.72 11.21
N GLU A 436 -24.77 39.42 12.39
CA GLU A 436 -26.23 39.41 12.65
C GLU A 436 -26.90 40.76 12.36
N LYS A 437 -26.18 41.86 12.61
CA LYS A 437 -26.68 43.23 12.40
C LYS A 437 -26.63 43.69 10.95
N THR A 438 -26.10 42.89 10.02
CA THR A 438 -25.99 43.26 8.61
C THR A 438 -27.40 43.50 8.01
N PRO A 439 -27.61 44.60 7.26
CA PRO A 439 -28.86 44.83 6.53
C PRO A 439 -29.24 43.66 5.61
N LEU A 440 -30.54 43.36 5.52
CA LEU A 440 -31.06 42.24 4.72
C LEU A 440 -30.63 42.35 3.24
N GLU A 441 -30.67 43.55 2.67
CA GLU A 441 -30.28 43.79 1.28
C GLU A 441 -28.79 43.50 1.02
N THR A 442 -27.92 43.76 1.99
CA THR A 442 -26.50 43.42 1.90
C THR A 442 -26.30 41.90 1.91
N GLN A 443 -27.04 41.17 2.77
CA GLN A 443 -27.02 39.71 2.77
C GLN A 443 -27.53 39.14 1.44
N ARG A 444 -28.63 39.68 0.92
CA ARG A 444 -29.19 39.30 -0.38
C ARG A 444 -28.21 39.54 -1.53
N ALA A 445 -27.53 40.69 -1.52
CA ALA A 445 -26.52 41.01 -2.52
C ALA A 445 -25.35 40.01 -2.50
N VAL A 446 -24.81 39.70 -1.32
CA VAL A 446 -23.68 38.74 -1.18
C VAL A 446 -24.09 37.34 -1.61
N VAL A 447 -25.28 36.86 -1.23
CA VAL A 447 -25.77 35.55 -1.67
C VAL A 447 -25.95 35.52 -3.18
N ALA A 448 -26.48 36.59 -3.79
CA ALA A 448 -26.65 36.69 -5.23
C ALA A 448 -25.31 36.69 -5.98
N THR A 449 -24.32 37.46 -5.52
CA THR A 449 -22.99 37.50 -6.15
C THR A 449 -22.22 36.19 -5.97
N CYS A 450 -22.37 35.52 -4.82
CA CYS A 450 -21.72 34.25 -4.53
C CYS A 450 -22.52 33.02 -5.01
N ALA A 451 -23.68 33.18 -5.64
CA ALA A 451 -24.51 32.07 -6.10
C ALA A 451 -23.75 31.07 -7.00
N PRO A 452 -22.86 31.49 -7.94
CA PRO A 452 -22.04 30.56 -8.71
C PRO A 452 -21.09 29.72 -7.85
N ALA A 453 -20.53 30.31 -6.79
CA ALA A 453 -19.66 29.61 -5.84
C ALA A 453 -20.44 28.54 -5.07
N LEU A 454 -21.62 28.87 -4.57
CA LEU A 454 -22.49 27.92 -3.87
C LEU A 454 -22.97 26.79 -4.78
N ALA A 455 -23.31 27.09 -6.04
CA ALA A 455 -23.67 26.09 -7.03
C ALA A 455 -22.51 25.11 -7.29
N ARG A 456 -21.29 25.64 -7.46
CA ARG A 456 -20.09 24.81 -7.66
C ARG A 456 -19.77 23.95 -6.44
N LEU A 457 -19.90 24.49 -5.23
CA LEU A 457 -19.73 23.74 -3.99
C LEU A 457 -20.73 22.56 -3.90
N ARG A 458 -22.01 22.83 -4.21
CA ARG A 458 -23.08 21.82 -4.18
C ARG A 458 -22.92 20.73 -5.24
N GLU A 459 -22.33 21.05 -6.40
CA GLU A 459 -21.93 20.04 -7.38
C GLU A 459 -20.89 19.07 -6.79
N GLY A 460 -19.92 19.60 -6.04
CA GLY A 460 -18.91 18.79 -5.35
C GLY A 460 -19.48 17.84 -4.30
N PHE A 461 -20.61 18.16 -3.67
CA PHE A 461 -21.27 17.25 -2.71
C PHE A 461 -21.71 15.91 -3.34
N GLY A 462 -21.81 15.84 -4.67
CA GLY A 462 -22.07 14.60 -5.40
C GLY A 462 -20.85 13.69 -5.62
N LYS A 463 -19.65 14.12 -5.21
CA LYS A 463 -18.38 13.43 -5.46
C LYS A 463 -17.69 13.06 -4.15
N GLU A 464 -16.73 12.14 -4.22
CA GLU A 464 -15.89 11.82 -3.08
C GLU A 464 -14.89 12.96 -2.84
N PHE A 465 -14.74 13.39 -1.58
CA PHE A 465 -13.80 14.43 -1.19
C PHE A 465 -12.57 13.81 -0.55
N MET A 466 -11.39 14.14 -1.05
CA MET A 466 -10.12 13.83 -0.39
C MET A 466 -9.11 14.95 -0.60
N ASN A 467 -8.46 15.42 0.46
CA ASN A 467 -7.36 16.37 0.32
C ASN A 467 -6.15 15.71 -0.37
N PRO A 468 -5.42 16.46 -1.21
CA PRO A 468 -4.13 16.02 -1.74
C PRO A 468 -3.16 15.67 -0.61
N GLU A 469 -2.33 14.67 -0.86
CA GLU A 469 -1.30 14.25 0.08
C GLU A 469 -0.28 15.36 0.36
N VAL A 470 0.08 15.53 1.63
CA VAL A 470 1.14 16.46 2.05
C VAL A 470 2.49 15.88 1.67
N ARG A 471 3.12 16.44 0.64
CA ARG A 471 4.40 15.96 0.10
C ARG A 471 5.63 16.73 0.55
N SER A 472 5.43 17.86 1.22
CA SER A 472 6.50 18.67 1.82
C SER A 472 6.00 19.41 3.07
N PHE A 473 6.91 19.68 4.01
CA PHE A 473 6.60 20.39 5.27
C PHE A 473 6.13 21.83 5.04
N ASP A 474 6.76 22.53 4.10
CA ASP A 474 6.49 23.95 3.86
C ASP A 474 5.26 24.19 2.97
N VAL A 475 4.49 23.15 2.65
CA VAL A 475 3.30 23.28 1.79
C VAL A 475 2.28 24.20 2.47
N PRO A 476 1.98 25.37 1.89
CA PRO A 476 0.93 26.22 2.42
C PRO A 476 -0.44 25.60 2.13
N PHE A 477 -1.41 25.82 3.01
CA PHE A 477 -2.81 25.41 2.84
C PHE A 477 -3.75 26.61 2.61
N PRO A 478 -3.55 27.44 1.57
CA PRO A 478 -4.34 28.65 1.35
C PRO A 478 -5.84 28.35 1.20
N GLN A 479 -6.19 27.19 0.62
CA GLN A 479 -7.56 26.74 0.43
C GLN A 479 -8.37 26.62 1.73
N LEU A 480 -7.72 26.42 2.89
CA LEU A 480 -8.41 26.38 4.19
C LEU A 480 -9.00 27.74 4.58
N ALA A 481 -8.40 28.85 4.11
CA ALA A 481 -9.01 30.17 4.27
C ALA A 481 -10.27 30.30 3.40
N ASP A 482 -10.21 29.80 2.17
CA ASP A 482 -11.31 29.86 1.21
C ASP A 482 -12.49 28.96 1.65
N PHE A 483 -12.22 27.77 2.21
CA PHE A 483 -13.27 26.90 2.78
C PHE A 483 -13.99 27.55 3.97
N ARG A 484 -13.27 28.30 4.81
CA ARG A 484 -13.90 29.08 5.89
C ARG A 484 -14.75 30.22 5.35
N ASP A 485 -14.34 30.83 4.23
CA ASP A 485 -15.15 31.88 3.60
C ASP A 485 -16.42 31.29 2.95
N LEU A 486 -16.32 30.16 2.26
CA LEU A 486 -17.48 29.41 1.76
C LEU A 486 -18.48 29.06 2.86
N ALA A 487 -17.98 28.58 4.01
CA ALA A 487 -18.82 28.33 5.18
C ALA A 487 -19.57 29.59 5.64
N ARG A 488 -18.91 30.76 5.64
CA ARG A 488 -19.57 32.03 5.97
C ARG A 488 -20.57 32.45 4.91
N VAL A 489 -20.32 32.21 3.62
CA VAL A 489 -21.31 32.48 2.57
C VAL A 489 -22.56 31.62 2.76
N LEU A 490 -22.41 30.33 3.05
CA LEU A 490 -23.53 29.45 3.40
C LEU A 490 -24.26 29.92 4.67
N LEU A 491 -23.53 30.41 5.68
CA LEU A 491 -24.14 31.00 6.88
C LEU A 491 -24.98 32.23 6.53
N VAL A 492 -24.50 33.11 5.66
CA VAL A 492 -25.26 34.28 5.18
C VAL A 492 -26.51 33.83 4.41
N GLU A 493 -26.41 32.81 3.56
CA GLU A 493 -27.55 32.24 2.85
C GLU A 493 -28.60 31.67 3.83
N ALA A 494 -28.15 30.95 4.85
CA ALA A 494 -29.01 30.40 5.89
C ALA A 494 -29.73 31.51 6.68
N LYS A 495 -28.98 32.52 7.14
CA LYS A 495 -29.53 33.66 7.90
C LYS A 495 -30.48 34.52 7.07
N LEU A 496 -30.20 34.71 5.78
CA LEU A 496 -31.11 35.37 4.86
C LEU A 496 -32.43 34.58 4.76
N ALA A 497 -32.35 33.26 4.57
CA ALA A 497 -33.54 32.41 4.50
C ALA A 497 -34.35 32.42 5.80
N GLU A 498 -33.70 32.42 6.97
CA GLU A 498 -34.40 32.57 8.27
C GLU A 498 -35.19 33.87 8.34
N ARG A 499 -34.56 34.99 7.96
CA ARG A 499 -35.18 36.32 8.00
C ARG A 499 -36.32 36.48 7.00
N GLU A 500 -36.31 35.71 5.92
CA GLU A 500 -37.38 35.64 4.92
C GLU A 500 -38.44 34.57 5.24
N GLY A 501 -38.32 33.87 6.38
CA GLY A 501 -39.28 32.84 6.81
C GLY A 501 -39.16 31.51 6.06
N ARG A 502 -38.14 31.34 5.22
CA ARG A 502 -37.86 30.11 4.44
C ARG A 502 -37.06 29.11 5.28
N LEU A 503 -37.67 28.58 6.34
CA LEU A 503 -36.97 27.75 7.33
C LEU A 503 -36.34 26.48 6.75
N GLY A 504 -37.00 25.83 5.79
CA GLY A 504 -36.44 24.66 5.11
C GLY A 504 -35.16 24.96 4.33
N ASP A 505 -35.10 26.11 3.65
CA ASP A 505 -33.92 26.56 2.94
C ASP A 505 -32.78 26.90 3.91
N ALA A 506 -33.10 27.57 5.04
CA ALA A 506 -32.12 27.86 6.08
C ALA A 506 -31.49 26.58 6.65
N VAL A 507 -32.30 25.58 6.98
CA VAL A 507 -31.84 24.27 7.43
C VAL A 507 -30.95 23.61 6.39
N ASN A 508 -31.31 23.66 5.10
CA ASN A 508 -30.50 23.10 4.03
C ASN A 508 -29.12 23.76 3.94
N SER A 509 -29.04 25.09 4.04
CA SER A 509 -27.76 25.81 4.05
C SER A 509 -26.90 25.47 5.27
N TYR A 510 -27.48 25.31 6.46
CA TYR A 510 -26.74 24.83 7.64
C TYR A 510 -26.22 23.40 7.46
N LEU A 511 -27.02 22.51 6.86
CA LEU A 511 -26.62 21.13 6.59
C LEU A 511 -25.55 21.06 5.49
N ASP A 512 -25.56 21.98 4.52
CA ASP A 512 -24.49 22.15 3.54
C ASP A 512 -23.19 22.61 4.20
N MET A 513 -23.26 23.51 5.20
CA MET A 513 -22.08 23.87 6.01
C MET A 513 -21.54 22.68 6.79
N LEU A 514 -22.41 21.86 7.37
CA LEU A 514 -22.01 20.65 8.09
C LEU A 514 -21.42 19.60 7.14
N ARG A 515 -21.91 19.51 5.90
CA ARG A 515 -21.29 18.68 4.87
C ARG A 515 -19.87 19.13 4.57
N LEU A 516 -19.67 20.43 4.34
CA LEU A 516 -18.34 21.00 4.15
C LEU A 516 -17.42 20.72 5.35
N ALA A 517 -17.91 20.93 6.59
CA ALA A 517 -17.17 20.65 7.82
C ALA A 517 -16.75 19.17 7.96
N THR A 518 -17.58 18.25 7.45
CA THR A 518 -17.34 16.81 7.50
C THR A 518 -16.34 16.35 6.44
N ASP A 519 -16.33 17.01 5.28
CA ASP A 519 -15.46 16.65 4.16
C ASP A 519 -14.04 17.21 4.32
N VAL A 520 -13.90 18.49 4.72
CA VAL A 520 -12.60 19.18 4.82
C VAL A 520 -11.51 18.39 5.57
N PRO A 521 -11.78 17.65 6.66
CA PRO A 521 -10.76 16.86 7.35
C PRO A 521 -10.23 15.65 6.57
N ARG A 522 -10.97 15.14 5.57
CA ARG A 522 -10.69 13.84 4.96
C ARG A 522 -9.38 13.84 4.19
N GLY A 523 -8.46 12.97 4.60
CA GLY A 523 -7.14 12.84 4.00
C GLY A 523 -6.17 14.00 4.29
N GLY A 524 -6.53 14.92 5.19
CA GLY A 524 -5.67 16.03 5.58
C GLY A 524 -5.13 15.89 7.02
N PRO A 525 -3.99 16.54 7.34
CA PRO A 525 -3.46 16.61 8.70
C PRO A 525 -4.39 17.36 9.67
N LEU A 526 -4.03 17.39 10.95
CA LEU A 526 -4.80 17.90 12.09
C LEU A 526 -5.41 19.30 11.84
N ILE A 527 -4.68 20.18 11.16
CA ILE A 527 -5.15 21.52 10.81
C ILE A 527 -6.47 21.52 10.01
N HIS A 528 -6.68 20.52 9.14
CA HIS A 528 -7.94 20.38 8.39
C HIS A 528 -9.09 20.01 9.32
N SER A 529 -8.85 19.12 10.29
CA SER A 529 -9.83 18.77 11.32
C SER A 529 -10.20 19.97 12.21
N LEU A 530 -9.24 20.83 12.54
CA LEU A 530 -9.50 22.05 13.32
C LEU A 530 -10.38 23.06 12.55
N VAL A 531 -10.13 23.20 11.25
CA VAL A 531 -10.97 24.02 10.36
C VAL A 531 -12.38 23.43 10.25
N GLY A 532 -12.50 22.12 10.03
CA GLY A 532 -13.78 21.42 10.02
C GLY A 532 -14.57 21.63 11.32
N ALA A 533 -13.93 21.44 12.48
CA ALA A 533 -14.55 21.66 13.78
C ALA A 533 -15.07 23.10 13.97
N THR A 534 -14.33 24.09 13.46
CA THR A 534 -14.75 25.51 13.49
C THR A 534 -16.02 25.73 12.66
N ILE A 535 -16.05 25.21 11.42
CA ILE A 535 -17.21 25.34 10.53
C ILE A 535 -18.43 24.62 11.14
N GLN A 536 -18.23 23.42 11.68
CA GLN A 536 -19.27 22.67 12.38
C GLN A 536 -19.85 23.47 13.55
N SER A 537 -18.99 24.05 14.39
CA SER A 537 -19.43 24.83 15.55
C SER A 537 -20.27 26.05 15.18
N MET A 538 -20.00 26.68 14.02
CA MET A 538 -20.83 27.79 13.52
C MET A 538 -22.21 27.29 13.13
N ALA A 539 -22.29 26.23 12.32
CA ALA A 539 -23.55 25.71 11.81
C ALA A 539 -24.46 25.12 12.91
N LEU A 540 -23.90 24.34 13.84
CA LEU A 540 -24.68 23.68 14.89
C LEU A 540 -25.33 24.68 15.85
N ARG A 541 -24.61 25.75 16.22
CA ARG A 541 -25.11 26.81 17.11
C ARG A 541 -26.44 27.37 16.60
N ASP A 542 -26.45 27.78 15.34
CA ASP A 542 -27.64 28.40 14.75
C ASP A 542 -28.73 27.37 14.41
N LEU A 543 -28.36 26.16 13.99
CA LEU A 543 -29.31 25.09 13.70
C LEU A 543 -30.08 24.66 14.96
N VAL A 544 -29.43 24.61 16.13
CA VAL A 544 -30.10 24.33 17.41
C VAL A 544 -31.07 25.45 17.79
N VAL A 545 -30.69 26.71 17.62
CA VAL A 545 -31.58 27.86 17.86
C VAL A 545 -32.80 27.84 16.93
N LEU A 546 -32.62 27.34 15.71
CA LEU A 546 -33.70 27.21 14.73
C LEU A 546 -34.61 26.00 15.01
N ALA A 547 -34.10 24.95 15.65
CA ALA A 547 -34.79 23.67 15.83
C ALA A 547 -36.21 23.80 16.41
N PRO A 548 -36.48 24.61 17.46
CA PRO A 548 -37.85 24.75 18.01
C PRO A 548 -38.88 25.31 17.03
N LYS A 549 -38.46 25.91 15.91
CA LYS A 549 -39.35 26.50 14.90
C LYS A 549 -39.69 25.53 13.75
N LEU A 550 -39.04 24.37 13.71
CA LEU A 550 -39.20 23.42 12.59
C LEU A 550 -40.52 22.66 12.70
N ASP A 551 -41.13 22.39 11.54
CA ASP A 551 -42.20 21.41 11.42
C ASP A 551 -41.63 19.98 11.37
N GLU A 552 -42.51 18.98 11.46
CA GLU A 552 -42.11 17.57 11.47
C GLU A 552 -41.34 17.17 10.20
N GLN A 553 -41.77 17.66 9.03
CA GLN A 553 -41.20 17.29 7.74
C GLN A 553 -39.75 17.81 7.62
N THR A 554 -39.54 19.08 7.94
CA THR A 554 -38.24 19.75 7.90
C THR A 554 -37.29 19.13 8.93
N ALA A 555 -37.77 18.89 10.15
CA ALA A 555 -36.98 18.22 11.18
C ALA A 555 -36.60 16.78 10.77
N GLY A 556 -37.52 16.00 10.21
CA GLY A 556 -37.26 14.65 9.72
C GLY A 556 -36.26 14.60 8.55
N GLY A 557 -36.35 15.56 7.62
CA GLY A 557 -35.37 15.74 6.55
C GLY A 557 -33.97 16.08 7.09
N ALA A 558 -33.90 16.98 8.07
CA ALA A 558 -32.66 17.34 8.73
C ALA A 558 -32.00 16.15 9.44
N LEU A 559 -32.77 15.36 10.20
CA LEU A 559 -32.29 14.14 10.87
C LEU A 559 -31.72 13.13 9.87
N SER A 560 -32.37 12.97 8.72
CA SER A 560 -31.91 12.05 7.67
C SER A 560 -30.55 12.48 7.11
N ARG A 561 -30.36 13.79 6.86
CA ARG A 561 -29.08 14.34 6.40
C ARG A 561 -28.00 14.27 7.49
N LEU A 562 -28.32 14.60 8.74
CA LEU A 562 -27.39 14.52 9.86
C LEU A 562 -26.90 13.07 10.09
N ALA A 563 -27.80 12.08 9.99
CA ALA A 563 -27.42 10.67 10.09
C ALA A 563 -26.51 10.22 8.94
N ALA A 564 -26.65 10.79 7.74
CA ALA A 564 -25.73 10.54 6.63
C ALA A 564 -24.35 11.17 6.87
N LEU A 565 -24.33 12.39 7.42
CA LEU A 565 -23.09 13.07 7.80
C LEU A 565 -22.33 12.29 8.88
N GLU A 566 -23.04 11.79 9.91
CA GLU A 566 -22.46 10.97 10.98
C GLU A 566 -21.70 9.75 10.42
N ARG A 567 -22.31 9.03 9.48
CA ARG A 567 -21.68 7.86 8.83
C ARG A 567 -20.46 8.21 7.99
N SER A 568 -20.33 9.47 7.56
CA SER A 568 -19.23 9.95 6.74
C SER A 568 -18.18 10.74 7.52
N ALA A 569 -18.38 10.95 8.82
CA ALA A 569 -17.47 11.68 9.69
C ALA A 569 -16.12 10.98 9.75
N VAL A 570 -15.04 11.77 9.70
CA VAL A 570 -13.67 11.28 9.80
C VAL A 570 -13.37 11.00 11.27
N PRO A 571 -13.13 9.74 11.68
CA PRO A 571 -12.80 9.44 13.06
C PRO A 571 -11.46 10.06 13.47
N PHE A 572 -11.32 10.49 14.72
CA PHE A 572 -10.11 11.17 15.20
C PHE A 572 -8.82 10.36 14.99
N TRP A 573 -8.85 9.03 15.13
CA TRP A 573 -7.67 8.17 14.91
C TRP A 573 -7.14 8.29 13.47
N GLN A 574 -8.03 8.50 12.50
CA GLN A 574 -7.65 8.68 11.10
C GLN A 574 -6.98 10.04 10.91
N THR A 575 -7.47 11.10 11.56
CA THR A 575 -6.80 12.41 11.59
C THR A 575 -5.40 12.33 12.17
N LEU A 576 -5.20 11.58 13.27
CA LEU A 576 -3.86 11.35 13.84
C LEU A 576 -2.94 10.59 12.88
N SER A 577 -3.49 9.63 12.14
CA SER A 577 -2.73 8.90 11.12
C SER A 577 -2.27 9.81 9.98
N GLU A 578 -3.11 10.75 9.54
CA GLU A 578 -2.71 11.77 8.56
C GLU A 578 -1.68 12.76 9.11
N GLU A 579 -1.84 13.19 10.37
CA GLU A 579 -0.88 14.06 11.05
C GLU A 579 0.49 13.40 11.17
N PHE A 580 0.53 12.11 11.50
CA PHE A 580 1.76 11.34 11.54
C PHE A 580 2.44 11.29 10.16
N ARG A 581 1.67 11.01 9.09
CA ARG A 581 2.20 11.00 7.71
C ARG A 581 2.81 12.36 7.34
N ALA A 582 2.11 13.45 7.61
CA ALA A 582 2.60 14.80 7.35
C ALA A 582 3.85 15.14 8.20
N SER A 583 3.84 14.78 9.47
CA SER A 583 4.99 14.96 10.39
C SER A 583 6.22 14.21 9.91
N ARG A 584 6.04 12.97 9.43
CA ARG A 584 7.11 12.13 8.88
C ARG A 584 7.74 12.75 7.63
N VAL A 585 6.92 13.30 6.73
CA VAL A 585 7.43 14.02 5.55
C VAL A 585 8.31 15.19 5.98
N GLY A 586 7.88 15.99 6.96
CA GLY A 586 8.70 17.11 7.43
C GLY A 586 9.99 16.70 8.12
N LEU A 587 9.96 15.63 8.91
CA LEU A 587 11.16 15.08 9.53
C LEU A 587 12.16 14.54 8.50
N LEU A 588 11.68 13.87 7.45
CA LEU A 588 12.54 13.36 6.38
C LEU A 588 13.12 14.49 5.50
N GLU A 589 12.41 15.60 5.31
CA GLU A 589 12.88 16.72 4.49
C GLU A 589 13.75 17.72 5.25
N GLN A 590 13.30 18.17 6.43
CA GLN A 590 13.93 19.27 7.17
C GLN A 590 14.71 18.82 8.40
N GLY A 591 14.60 17.55 8.78
CA GLY A 591 15.21 17.04 10.01
C GLY A 591 16.72 17.27 10.08
N GLY A 592 17.42 17.18 8.95
CA GLY A 592 18.86 17.47 8.88
C GLY A 592 19.22 18.91 9.23
N GLU A 593 18.36 19.89 8.93
CA GLU A 593 18.57 21.30 9.27
C GLU A 593 18.17 21.61 10.72
N THR A 594 17.06 21.04 11.20
CA THR A 594 16.65 21.16 12.61
C THR A 594 17.71 20.59 13.55
N VAL A 595 18.32 19.45 13.19
CA VAL A 595 19.43 18.85 13.93
C VAL A 595 20.65 19.77 13.92
N LYS A 596 21.01 20.40 12.80
CA LYS A 596 22.13 21.37 12.73
C LYS A 596 21.89 22.59 13.61
N GLN A 597 20.65 23.09 13.68
CA GLN A 597 20.30 24.24 14.51
C GLN A 597 20.42 23.90 16.01
N LEU A 598 19.85 22.78 16.44
CA LEU A 598 19.95 22.31 17.84
C LEU A 598 21.40 21.97 18.24
N GLN A 599 22.21 21.50 17.30
CA GLN A 599 23.65 21.27 17.50
C GLN A 599 24.42 22.56 17.75
N ALA A 600 24.08 23.64 17.02
CA ALA A 600 24.67 24.95 17.23
C ALA A 600 24.34 25.52 18.62
N ASP A 601 23.13 25.26 19.12
CA ASP A 601 22.66 25.75 20.42
C ASP A 601 23.21 24.94 21.61
N ALA A 602 23.49 23.64 21.44
CA ALA A 602 23.89 22.73 22.52
C ALA A 602 25.42 22.62 22.77
N GLY A 603 26.25 23.15 21.87
CA GLY A 603 27.71 23.28 22.07
C GLY A 603 28.51 21.97 22.22
N ALA A 604 27.94 20.80 21.92
CA ALA A 604 28.58 19.49 22.05
C ALA A 604 28.68 18.73 20.71
N PRO A 605 29.76 17.96 20.46
CA PRO A 605 29.83 17.08 19.31
C PRO A 605 28.93 15.86 19.54
N ALA A 606 27.87 15.73 18.73
CA ALA A 606 26.92 14.62 18.76
C ALA A 606 27.14 13.65 17.57
N PRO A 607 26.76 12.36 17.69
CA PRO A 607 26.84 11.38 16.61
C PRO A 607 26.09 11.84 15.35
N ALA A 608 26.45 11.26 14.19
CA ALA A 608 25.97 11.67 12.86
C ALA A 608 24.46 11.97 12.84
N GLY A 609 24.06 13.15 12.32
CA GLY A 609 22.71 13.71 12.43
C GLY A 609 21.55 12.80 12.00
N ASN A 610 21.81 11.79 11.17
CA ASN A 610 20.84 10.77 10.78
C ASN A 610 20.38 9.89 11.96
N VAL A 611 21.26 9.61 12.94
CA VAL A 611 20.94 8.76 14.10
C VAL A 611 19.99 9.47 15.08
N VAL A 612 20.21 10.78 15.29
CA VAL A 612 19.34 11.61 16.15
C VAL A 612 17.95 11.74 15.54
N MET A 613 17.89 11.95 14.22
CA MET A 613 16.62 12.05 13.49
C MET A 613 15.81 10.75 13.53
N GLN A 614 16.47 9.61 13.33
CA GLN A 614 15.80 8.32 13.39
C GLN A 614 15.31 7.97 14.80
N ARG A 615 16.09 8.29 15.84
CA ARG A 615 15.64 8.12 17.22
C ARG A 615 14.38 8.94 17.48
N ALA A 616 14.36 10.22 17.08
CA ALA A 616 13.19 11.07 17.20
C ALA A 616 12.00 10.54 16.39
N LEU A 617 12.21 10.10 15.15
CA LEU A 617 11.18 9.47 14.31
C LEU A 617 10.57 8.23 14.96
N MET A 618 11.38 7.34 15.54
CA MET A 618 10.88 6.16 16.26
C MET A 618 10.02 6.55 17.48
N HIS A 619 10.44 7.56 18.25
CA HIS A 619 9.67 8.04 19.39
C HIS A 619 8.36 8.73 18.96
N ILE A 620 8.38 9.48 17.86
CA ILE A 620 7.22 10.16 17.28
C ILE A 620 6.23 9.13 16.71
N GLU A 621 6.72 8.13 15.98
CA GLU A 621 5.90 7.03 15.44
C GLU A 621 5.22 6.25 16.58
N ALA A 622 5.99 5.83 17.60
CA ALA A 622 5.43 5.13 18.75
C ALA A 622 4.38 5.97 19.50
N PHE A 623 4.60 7.29 19.61
CA PHE A 623 3.62 8.19 20.20
C PHE A 623 2.32 8.25 19.38
N TYR A 624 2.42 8.43 18.05
CA TYR A 624 1.23 8.51 17.19
C TYR A 624 0.49 7.17 17.10
N GLU A 625 1.19 6.03 17.07
CA GLU A 625 0.58 4.70 17.13
C GLU A 625 -0.22 4.53 18.44
N ALA A 626 0.39 4.86 19.59
CA ALA A 626 -0.30 4.81 20.89
C ALA A 626 -1.47 5.79 20.96
N ALA A 627 -1.31 7.03 20.47
CA ALA A 627 -2.37 8.03 20.46
C ALA A 627 -3.53 7.63 19.54
N ALA A 628 -3.24 7.02 18.38
CA ALA A 628 -4.26 6.48 17.48
C ALA A 628 -5.00 5.30 18.12
N ALA A 629 -4.31 4.41 18.83
CA ALA A 629 -4.94 3.32 19.57
C ALA A 629 -5.89 3.83 20.67
N GLU A 630 -5.49 4.85 21.44
CA GLU A 630 -6.38 5.53 22.39
C GLU A 630 -7.55 6.22 21.68
N ALA A 631 -7.32 6.83 20.50
CA ALA A 631 -8.36 7.52 19.74
C ALA A 631 -9.48 6.60 19.19
N HIS A 632 -9.28 5.27 19.14
CA HIS A 632 -10.34 4.31 18.85
C HIS A 632 -11.35 4.17 19.98
N LYS A 633 -10.99 4.56 21.21
CA LYS A 633 -11.87 4.53 22.37
C LYS A 633 -12.74 5.79 22.43
N PRO A 634 -13.94 5.71 23.04
CA PRO A 634 -14.68 6.89 23.48
C PRO A 634 -13.81 7.80 24.34
N TYR A 635 -14.04 9.12 24.28
CA TYR A 635 -13.13 10.09 24.90
C TYR A 635 -12.96 9.88 26.42
N TYR A 636 -14.04 9.60 27.16
CA TYR A 636 -14.00 9.31 28.60
C TYR A 636 -13.14 8.10 28.99
N ALA A 637 -12.90 7.17 28.07
CA ALA A 637 -12.13 5.95 28.30
C ALA A 637 -10.66 6.08 27.83
N ARG A 638 -10.29 7.22 27.24
CA ARG A 638 -8.93 7.47 26.75
C ARG A 638 -7.97 7.72 27.90
N ARG A 639 -6.76 7.23 27.75
CA ARG A 639 -5.64 7.60 28.62
C ARG A 639 -4.73 8.59 27.89
N GLU A 640 -4.21 9.55 28.62
CA GLU A 640 -3.20 10.44 28.07
C GLU A 640 -1.95 9.64 27.71
N VAL A 641 -1.50 9.76 26.46
CA VAL A 641 -0.25 9.17 26.00
C VAL A 641 0.86 10.14 26.39
N PRO A 642 1.83 9.73 27.23
CA PRO A 642 2.91 10.62 27.65
C PRO A 642 3.76 11.03 26.45
N LEU A 643 4.17 12.29 26.41
CA LEU A 643 5.14 12.76 25.42
C LEU A 643 6.47 11.99 25.59
N PRO A 644 7.12 11.54 24.51
CA PRO A 644 8.41 10.87 24.60
C PRO A 644 9.46 11.75 25.28
N ASP A 645 10.41 11.18 26.01
CA ASP A 645 11.47 11.97 26.67
C ASP A 645 12.54 12.55 25.74
N ASP A 646 12.48 12.21 24.45
CA ASP A 646 13.39 12.72 23.43
C ASP A 646 13.18 14.23 23.18
N PRO A 647 14.23 15.08 23.28
CA PRO A 647 14.08 16.53 23.14
C PRO A 647 13.48 17.00 21.81
N LEU A 648 13.83 16.36 20.69
CA LEU A 648 13.32 16.71 19.38
C LEU A 648 11.85 16.27 19.23
N ALA A 649 11.51 15.07 19.73
CA ALA A 649 10.12 14.62 19.79
C ALA A 649 9.24 15.54 20.66
N LYS A 650 9.72 15.94 21.85
CA LYS A 650 8.99 16.85 22.76
C LYS A 650 8.66 18.19 22.12
N GLN A 651 9.54 18.71 21.28
CA GLN A 651 9.33 19.99 20.61
C GLN A 651 8.26 19.91 19.51
N LEU A 652 8.09 18.75 18.87
CA LEU A 652 7.24 18.57 17.69
C LEU A 652 5.82 18.06 18.01
N LEU A 653 5.60 17.44 19.17
CA LEU A 653 4.34 16.74 19.51
C LEU A 653 3.25 17.46 20.35
N PRO A 654 3.41 18.70 20.91
CA PRO A 654 2.46 19.22 21.90
C PRO A 654 1.05 19.58 21.38
N MET A 655 0.74 19.40 20.09
CA MET A 655 -0.57 19.75 19.51
C MET A 655 -1.66 18.68 19.63
N VAL A 656 -1.30 17.43 19.93
CA VAL A 656 -2.22 16.28 19.82
C VAL A 656 -3.31 16.25 20.90
N ALA A 657 -2.96 16.53 22.16
CA ALA A 657 -3.93 16.47 23.28
C ALA A 657 -5.08 17.46 23.11
N ARG A 658 -4.78 18.70 22.70
CA ARG A 658 -5.79 19.76 22.49
C ARG A 658 -6.77 19.40 21.37
N ALA A 659 -6.29 18.74 20.33
CA ALA A 659 -7.14 18.35 19.21
C ALA A 659 -8.08 17.20 19.57
N SER A 660 -7.65 16.26 20.42
CA SER A 660 -8.51 15.18 20.93
C SER A 660 -9.74 15.73 21.65
N LEU A 661 -9.54 16.69 22.57
CA LEU A 661 -10.63 17.36 23.27
C LEU A 661 -11.53 18.15 22.30
N THR A 662 -10.93 18.89 21.37
CA THR A 662 -11.69 19.67 20.37
C THR A 662 -12.61 18.78 19.53
N HIS A 663 -12.15 17.59 19.15
CA HIS A 663 -12.94 16.61 18.41
C HIS A 663 -14.10 16.08 19.26
N ALA A 664 -13.84 15.67 20.50
CA ALA A 664 -14.86 15.17 21.42
C ALA A 664 -15.96 16.21 21.73
N VAL A 665 -15.58 17.49 21.94
CA VAL A 665 -16.54 18.59 22.09
C VAL A 665 -17.36 18.79 20.82
N GLY A 666 -16.74 18.66 19.65
CA GLY A 666 -17.41 18.69 18.36
C GLY A 666 -18.47 17.59 18.25
N ASP A 667 -18.11 16.35 18.56
CA ASP A 667 -19.03 15.20 18.52
C ASP A 667 -20.20 15.39 19.50
N ALA A 668 -19.92 15.80 20.74
CA ALA A 668 -20.97 16.06 21.74
C ALA A 668 -21.97 17.12 21.25
N ARG A 669 -21.48 18.24 20.70
CA ARG A 669 -22.34 19.29 20.12
C ARG A 669 -23.19 18.78 18.96
N ARG A 670 -22.63 17.93 18.10
CA ARG A 670 -23.36 17.34 16.97
C ARG A 670 -24.47 16.42 17.46
N LEU A 671 -24.19 15.58 18.44
CA LEU A 671 -25.17 14.68 19.06
C LEU A 671 -26.27 15.45 19.80
N LEU A 672 -25.93 16.53 20.51
CA LEU A 672 -26.90 17.43 21.14
C LEU A 672 -27.83 18.08 20.10
N ALA A 673 -27.30 18.51 18.96
CA ALA A 673 -28.12 19.05 17.87
C ALA A 673 -29.06 18.00 17.26
N VAL A 674 -28.55 16.79 17.00
CA VAL A 674 -29.35 15.66 16.52
C VAL A 674 -30.48 15.33 17.49
N ALA A 675 -30.18 15.22 18.79
CA ALA A 675 -31.17 14.95 19.82
C ALA A 675 -32.20 16.10 19.92
N THR A 676 -31.77 17.36 19.85
CA THR A 676 -32.66 18.53 19.86
C THR A 676 -33.66 18.50 18.70
N ILE A 677 -33.19 18.23 17.47
CA ILE A 677 -34.06 18.16 16.29
C ILE A 677 -35.00 16.94 16.38
N ALA A 678 -34.53 15.82 16.92
CA ALA A 678 -35.37 14.63 17.14
C ALA A 678 -36.46 14.87 18.19
N LEU A 679 -36.14 15.56 19.29
CA LEU A 679 -37.11 15.99 20.30
C LEU A 679 -38.19 16.88 19.67
N ARG A 680 -37.79 17.83 18.81
CA ARG A 680 -38.74 18.67 18.08
C ARG A 680 -39.64 17.86 17.14
N ALA A 681 -39.06 16.95 16.35
CA ALA A 681 -39.85 16.11 15.44
C ALA A 681 -40.87 15.25 16.21
N TYR A 682 -40.47 14.73 17.38
CA TYR A 682 -41.36 13.98 18.27
C TYR A 682 -42.49 14.85 18.82
N GLU A 683 -42.17 16.06 19.29
CA GLU A 683 -43.15 17.03 19.78
C GLU A 683 -44.18 17.39 18.70
N GLN A 684 -43.73 17.66 17.47
CA GLN A 684 -44.64 17.96 16.36
C GLN A 684 -45.57 16.79 16.03
N ARG A 685 -45.07 15.55 16.13
CA ARG A 685 -45.87 14.35 15.86
C ARG A 685 -46.88 14.02 16.96
N THR A 686 -46.53 14.27 18.23
CA THR A 686 -47.28 13.75 19.39
C THR A 686 -47.93 14.83 20.26
N GLY A 687 -47.59 16.10 20.04
CA GLY A 687 -48.00 17.24 20.85
C GLY A 687 -47.33 17.33 22.23
N LYS A 688 -46.37 16.46 22.55
CA LYS A 688 -45.66 16.42 23.83
C LYS A 688 -44.19 16.04 23.64
N PHE A 689 -43.33 16.45 24.57
CA PHE A 689 -41.97 15.90 24.63
C PHE A 689 -41.99 14.43 25.08
N PRO A 690 -41.03 13.61 24.63
CA PRO A 690 -40.96 12.22 25.05
C PRO A 690 -40.62 12.09 26.54
N PRO A 691 -41.01 11.01 27.21
CA PRO A 691 -40.63 10.77 28.61
C PRO A 691 -39.13 10.49 28.77
N ASP A 692 -38.48 9.92 27.75
CA ASP A 692 -37.06 9.58 27.72
C ASP A 692 -36.52 9.56 26.28
N LEU A 693 -35.20 9.43 26.11
CA LEU A 693 -34.56 9.32 24.79
C LEU A 693 -34.91 8.00 24.06
N LYS A 694 -35.32 6.94 24.78
CA LYS A 694 -35.71 5.65 24.17
C LYS A 694 -36.97 5.79 23.32
N ALA A 695 -37.88 6.69 23.70
CA ALA A 695 -39.04 7.01 22.90
C ALA A 695 -38.68 7.59 21.51
N LEU A 696 -37.56 8.31 21.37
CA LEU A 696 -37.09 8.81 20.07
C LEU A 696 -36.64 7.68 19.14
N GLN A 697 -35.94 6.68 19.69
CA GLN A 697 -35.56 5.48 18.95
C GLN A 697 -36.80 4.65 18.57
N ALA A 698 -37.73 4.45 19.50
CA ALA A 698 -38.98 3.74 19.24
C ALA A 698 -39.83 4.42 18.15
N ALA A 699 -39.81 5.76 18.11
CA ALA A 699 -40.46 6.56 17.08
C ALA A 699 -39.71 6.59 15.73
N LYS A 700 -38.58 5.86 15.62
CA LYS A 700 -37.68 5.82 14.44
C LYS A 700 -37.14 7.19 14.03
N LEU A 701 -37.03 8.11 14.98
CA LEU A 701 -36.42 9.43 14.76
C LEU A 701 -34.90 9.37 14.91
N LEU A 702 -34.40 8.43 15.72
CA LEU A 702 -32.98 8.15 15.89
C LEU A 702 -32.70 6.65 15.62
N PRO A 703 -31.60 6.30 14.94
CA PRO A 703 -31.22 4.90 14.72
C PRO A 703 -30.74 4.23 16.01
N SER A 704 -30.04 4.98 16.87
CA SER A 704 -29.51 4.55 18.15
C SER A 704 -29.57 5.70 19.16
N LEU A 705 -29.43 5.38 20.44
CA LEU A 705 -29.35 6.38 21.50
C LEU A 705 -28.00 7.12 21.41
N PRO A 706 -27.99 8.46 21.47
CA PRO A 706 -26.74 9.24 21.40
C PRO A 706 -25.86 8.93 22.61
N ALA A 707 -24.73 8.26 22.38
CA ALA A 707 -23.73 8.01 23.41
C ALA A 707 -22.94 9.29 23.69
N ASP A 708 -22.72 9.62 24.96
CA ASP A 708 -21.97 10.82 25.34
C ASP A 708 -20.45 10.54 25.17
N PRO A 709 -19.69 11.36 24.40
CA PRO A 709 -18.24 11.20 24.33
C PRO A 709 -17.54 11.30 25.69
N PHE A 710 -18.13 12.02 26.64
CA PHE A 710 -17.53 12.34 27.94
C PHE A 710 -18.03 11.49 29.11
N HIS A 711 -18.96 10.57 28.87
CA HIS A 711 -19.51 9.71 29.93
C HIS A 711 -19.77 8.29 29.42
N ASP A 712 -19.66 7.28 30.29
CA ASP A 712 -19.96 5.87 29.99
C ASP A 712 -21.48 5.62 29.93
N GLY A 713 -22.15 6.34 29.03
CA GLY A 713 -23.60 6.37 28.93
C GLY A 713 -24.09 7.20 27.75
N GLN A 714 -25.31 7.71 27.89
CA GLN A 714 -25.98 8.53 26.88
C GLN A 714 -25.98 10.00 27.32
N LEU A 715 -26.32 10.88 26.39
CA LEU A 715 -26.66 12.26 26.74
C LEU A 715 -27.72 12.29 27.85
N ALA A 716 -27.55 13.21 28.80
CA ALA A 716 -28.51 13.38 29.88
C ALA A 716 -29.76 14.10 29.37
N TYR A 717 -30.93 13.55 29.71
CA TYR A 717 -32.23 14.08 29.30
C TYR A 717 -33.22 14.02 30.46
N ARG A 718 -33.94 15.12 30.70
CA ARG A 718 -35.04 15.19 31.67
C ARG A 718 -36.19 16.01 31.08
N SER A 719 -37.40 15.45 31.07
CA SER A 719 -38.61 16.22 30.76
C SER A 719 -38.95 17.14 31.94
N THR A 720 -39.37 18.38 31.66
CA THR A 720 -39.81 19.36 32.66
C THR A 720 -41.25 19.79 32.37
N ALA A 721 -41.89 20.50 33.31
CA ALA A 721 -43.25 20.99 33.13
C ALA A 721 -43.38 21.98 31.95
N GLU A 722 -42.29 22.70 31.63
CA GLU A 722 -42.24 23.75 30.61
C GLU A 722 -41.50 23.31 29.33
N GLY A 723 -40.91 22.10 29.30
CA GLY A 723 -40.14 21.61 28.16
C GLY A 723 -39.26 20.41 28.49
N TYR A 724 -37.95 20.58 28.31
CA TYR A 724 -36.95 19.55 28.64
C TYR A 724 -35.59 20.18 28.95
N LEU A 725 -34.73 19.40 29.61
CA LEU A 725 -33.31 19.66 29.78
C LEU A 725 -32.54 18.55 29.05
N LEU A 726 -31.56 18.93 28.22
CA LEU A 726 -30.71 18.04 27.44
C LEU A 726 -29.27 18.55 27.52
N TYR A 727 -28.32 17.70 27.88
CA TYR A 727 -26.91 18.08 28.01
C TYR A 727 -25.96 16.88 27.86
N SER A 728 -24.69 17.18 27.60
CA SER A 728 -23.57 16.24 27.75
C SER A 728 -22.81 16.60 29.02
N PHE A 729 -22.25 15.61 29.71
CA PHE A 729 -21.50 15.79 30.96
C PHE A 729 -20.27 16.69 30.78
N GLY A 730 -19.75 16.76 29.55
CA GLY A 730 -18.68 17.71 29.22
C GLY A 730 -17.30 17.25 29.71
N PRO A 731 -16.25 18.05 29.49
CA PRO A 731 -14.87 17.58 29.61
C PRO A 731 -14.41 17.10 30.99
N ASP A 732 -15.06 17.52 32.07
CA ASP A 732 -14.79 17.03 33.44
C ASP A 732 -15.40 15.64 33.70
N GLY A 733 -16.46 15.28 32.95
CA GLY A 733 -17.17 14.01 33.06
C GLY A 733 -18.16 13.95 34.22
N ASP A 734 -18.36 15.05 34.94
CA ASP A 734 -19.24 15.13 36.11
C ASP A 734 -20.67 15.54 35.69
N ASP A 735 -21.70 15.12 36.44
CA ASP A 735 -23.09 15.59 36.21
C ASP A 735 -23.33 16.89 36.99
N ASP A 736 -23.22 18.03 36.31
CA ASP A 736 -23.48 19.33 36.92
C ASP A 736 -24.97 19.73 36.90
N GLY A 737 -25.85 18.82 36.46
CA GLY A 737 -27.29 19.02 36.43
C GLY A 737 -27.76 19.99 35.35
N GLY A 738 -26.99 20.13 34.28
CA GLY A 738 -27.23 21.03 33.16
C GLY A 738 -26.68 22.45 33.35
N LYS A 739 -25.69 22.66 34.23
CA LYS A 739 -25.05 23.97 34.35
C LYS A 739 -24.06 24.15 33.21
N ALA A 740 -24.18 25.26 32.48
CA ALA A 740 -23.36 25.51 31.31
C ALA A 740 -21.87 25.50 31.65
N LEU A 741 -21.10 24.82 30.78
CA LEU A 741 -19.64 24.80 30.81
C LEU A 741 -19.06 26.22 30.91
N GLU A 742 -18.30 26.48 31.98
CA GLU A 742 -17.50 27.69 32.13
C GLU A 742 -16.01 27.38 31.92
N TYR A 743 -15.36 28.17 31.08
CA TYR A 743 -13.91 28.10 30.92
C TYR A 743 -13.24 28.91 32.02
N LYS A 744 -12.50 28.25 32.91
CA LYS A 744 -11.77 28.90 34.00
C LYS A 744 -10.52 29.64 33.53
N ASP A 745 -10.05 29.42 32.30
CA ASP A 745 -8.99 30.20 31.67
C ASP A 745 -9.27 30.55 30.20
N ALA A 746 -8.58 31.58 29.69
CA ALA A 746 -8.72 32.04 28.31
C ALA A 746 -8.25 31.03 27.24
N LYS A 747 -7.65 29.90 27.65
CA LYS A 747 -7.13 28.85 26.77
C LYS A 747 -8.05 27.63 26.71
N GLY A 748 -9.06 27.55 27.58
CA GLY A 748 -10.04 26.49 27.68
C GLY A 748 -9.51 25.19 28.30
N ALA A 749 -8.43 25.26 29.09
CA ALA A 749 -7.74 24.06 29.60
C ALA A 749 -8.38 23.50 30.88
N ASN A 750 -9.11 24.33 31.64
CA ASN A 750 -9.94 23.91 32.76
C ASN A 750 -11.39 24.30 32.45
N ALA A 751 -12.17 23.33 32.02
CA ALA A 751 -13.57 23.50 31.69
C ALA A 751 -14.39 22.72 32.73
N ASP A 752 -15.34 23.40 33.37
CA ASP A 752 -16.16 22.90 34.47
C ASP A 752 -17.62 23.11 34.08
N GLY A 753 -18.45 22.07 34.14
CA GLY A 753 -19.85 22.12 33.75
C GLY A 753 -20.21 21.31 32.50
N ASP A 754 -21.52 21.27 32.24
CA ASP A 754 -22.12 20.50 31.17
C ASP A 754 -22.12 21.25 29.83
N LEU A 755 -22.01 20.48 28.74
CA LEU A 755 -22.23 20.99 27.39
C LEU A 755 -23.73 21.04 27.06
N LEU A 756 -24.24 22.24 26.83
CA LEU A 756 -25.62 22.47 26.39
C LEU A 756 -25.73 22.58 24.86
N PRO A 757 -26.91 22.29 24.27
CA PRO A 757 -27.14 22.41 22.83
C PRO A 757 -26.87 23.81 22.25
N GLY A 758 -27.06 24.88 23.03
CA GLY A 758 -26.97 26.27 22.58
C GLY A 758 -26.46 27.21 23.66
#